data_AF-A0A2N1E440-F1
#
_entry.id   AF-A0A2N1E440-F1
#
_cell.length_a   1.000
_cell.length_b   1.000
_cell.length_c   1.000
_cell.angle_alpha   90.00
_cell.angle_beta   90.00
_cell.angle_gamma   90.00
#
_symmetry.space_group_name_H-M   'P 1'
#
loop_
_entity.id
_entity.type
_entity.pdbx_description
1 polymer ?
#
loop_
_entity_poly.entity_id
_entity_poly.type
_entity_poly.pdbx_seq_one_letter_code
_entity_poly.pdbx_strand_id
1 'polypeptide(L)'
;MIELHQTYNRKITDLLSHQMTLQRFIQAQLTKAFPQLKPIDPDVILVNTYRTQPPAEPVLISTQTLSQALINKVAQIHVNAVTGSPNAEEHGADTQIVFYNNGPAGGAQNTLEHQGSLLTLAQNIATRFPEALSSYWNRSPEGPFKQPSRLAQLLGLHRQMLSTEAALRFEDGTLSETGKKLIDTAFQYPTLEVRERELPAGDRPGVYPIRIDDNCANGALLAGCFLITRSDGSSAEAPYTASDTRSIGLDDTTGPVVLYTPGEGFEEFASAGHAREELMQRINNGGEKANQLLKSLPVSVEHSRAPQWGDDLLLGFAPVTGDVVAQTLPQLLQRQADEVNDAMQYGFAEAQTATQSARTPSLLSAETVASVNDAADLSLHFDGSNALLARNEQLNNKLQPQWLKELTLEQETTYRELDEAEHKSLAHLQPLLGSIPSLNTFAKQLLAQALKVKLQDRYPNAQIDPDNVMVQITTQPPGNSGLSGTQNAPKPKIDNTSLTEMALMNTAPWKDNSLTSTWTARVVDANANYLLTLDKTFLEELISQTDVGGQYLKLLDEKLSPTATSDEAKALPNAWKELQKARMAKDAFITSLDPDAYLNKQKIAEQWIKATLEHDDSTTWPIVKGASIVSHSVAVDGKPVQGMLVIKPTNHPSLVLYSPDAPDGRPFREIVDEDQLDELLNTAQWKTYMDQRVSPADRYGIYDDLFLPGISRWLKTFAADHEAGIRLNPIKGSISDSLYMQELELLRARALVQMTTSADVSARSTVNKLMFAADMSQLLLSLTPVNPGISALTRLSKAALRALRASGRSLPRLLTQPGQWGAVYTDFAMAASGIPLLRRTRLRPVFRAPAHTPQQRLAISPATAGAPSHHLAPVPVTLSEGLPSRIPIQSPTPAHTAQTLNRGDLGAHALDNQLLAAIPVRATGPQQIAGKWLIRYTDNSGINRPYEVSPAFKFESGYVNVVNPQTGQRVATLLSKGNGEWAPIGLPGGLKLPDQLRTTIGRSAVPVPATSVEMGMSKTIQGGESTLSTRGLSDCSALAVLSGWNGKTYNTRTLMHLQGSNLEAPLNGRKGFDAVRELQASLKSGDKVILVGGSLSESKIGLATTLSQTDSSGRQPLLDLISTEGVSFEMAGASGVDVMADGSYTLVEGGAGTVDDAMKKWIIDFAKD
;
A
#
# COMPACT_ATOMS: atom_id res chain seq x y z
N MET A 1 -18.64 0.09 -15.21
CA MET A 1 -18.76 1.52 -15.53
C MET A 1 -17.69 2.38 -14.83
N ILE A 2 -17.47 2.27 -13.51
CA ILE A 2 -16.42 3.03 -12.80
C ILE A 2 -15.02 2.76 -13.37
N GLU A 3 -14.66 1.49 -13.56
CA GLU A 3 -13.37 1.10 -14.19
C GLU A 3 -13.20 1.66 -15.61
N LEU A 4 -14.30 1.78 -16.36
CA LEU A 4 -14.29 2.31 -17.72
C LEU A 4 -14.01 3.82 -17.70
N HIS A 5 -14.68 4.56 -16.82
CA HIS A 5 -14.42 5.99 -16.60
C HIS A 5 -12.95 6.22 -16.20
N GLN A 6 -12.44 5.44 -15.24
CA GLN A 6 -11.04 5.50 -14.81
C GLN A 6 -10.06 5.17 -15.95
N THR A 7 -10.43 4.24 -16.83
CA THR A 7 -9.61 3.89 -18.00
C THR A 7 -9.53 5.05 -18.99
N TYR A 8 -10.63 5.75 -19.26
CA TYR A 8 -10.60 6.97 -20.08
C TYR A 8 -9.81 8.09 -19.40
N ASN A 9 -10.00 8.31 -18.10
CA ASN A 9 -9.25 9.32 -17.35
C ASN A 9 -7.73 9.06 -17.38
N ARG A 10 -7.30 7.79 -17.24
CA ARG A 10 -5.89 7.39 -17.39
C ARG A 10 -5.35 7.69 -18.79
N LYS A 11 -6.11 7.41 -19.85
CA LYS A 11 -5.70 7.72 -21.22
C LYS A 11 -5.59 9.23 -21.47
N ILE A 12 -6.50 10.04 -20.93
CA ILE A 12 -6.43 11.51 -20.97
C ILE A 12 -5.18 12.00 -20.24
N THR A 13 -4.97 11.49 -19.02
CA THR A 13 -3.81 11.78 -18.19
C THR A 13 -2.49 11.43 -18.90
N ASP A 14 -2.43 10.28 -19.54
CA ASP A 14 -1.27 9.83 -20.33
C ASP A 14 -1.03 10.76 -21.53
N LEU A 15 -2.08 11.16 -22.25
CA LEU A 15 -1.95 12.11 -23.35
C LEU A 15 -1.45 13.48 -22.88
N LEU A 16 -1.85 13.93 -21.69
CA LEU A 16 -1.38 15.18 -21.08
C LEU A 16 0.07 15.08 -20.59
N SER A 17 0.53 13.92 -20.09
CA SER A 17 1.88 13.74 -19.57
C SER A 17 2.98 13.75 -20.66
N HIS A 18 2.60 13.41 -21.88
CA HIS A 18 3.51 13.36 -23.04
C HIS A 18 3.76 14.70 -23.72
N GLN A 19 3.16 15.80 -23.23
CA GLN A 19 3.41 17.14 -23.77
C GLN A 19 4.88 17.58 -23.62
N MET A 20 5.30 18.53 -24.45
CA MET A 20 6.66 19.08 -24.39
C MET A 20 6.88 19.78 -23.04
N THR A 21 7.92 19.39 -22.31
CA THR A 21 8.33 20.09 -21.08
C THR A 21 9.34 21.18 -21.39
N LEU A 22 9.43 22.19 -20.51
CA LEU A 22 10.40 23.28 -20.69
C LEU A 22 11.84 22.75 -20.82
N GLN A 23 12.22 21.79 -19.98
CA GLN A 23 13.55 21.19 -20.02
C GLN A 23 13.84 20.50 -21.36
N ARG A 24 12.90 19.70 -21.88
CA ARG A 24 13.06 19.03 -23.19
C ARG A 24 13.12 20.05 -24.33
N PHE A 25 12.32 21.10 -24.24
CA PHE A 25 12.32 22.17 -25.22
C PHE A 25 13.64 22.93 -25.23
N ILE A 26 14.15 23.37 -24.08
CA ILE A 26 15.45 24.06 -23.95
C ILE A 26 16.57 23.16 -24.46
N GLN A 27 16.58 21.88 -24.08
CA GLN A 27 17.57 20.92 -24.57
C GLN A 27 17.52 20.80 -26.11
N ALA A 28 16.33 20.80 -26.71
CA ALA A 28 16.19 20.77 -28.17
C ALA A 28 16.71 22.06 -28.84
N GLN A 29 16.53 23.23 -28.22
CA GLN A 29 17.11 24.48 -28.73
C GLN A 29 18.64 24.49 -28.58
N LEU A 30 19.17 24.04 -27.44
CA LEU A 30 20.61 23.91 -27.22
C LEU A 30 21.24 22.94 -28.23
N THR A 31 20.61 21.80 -28.50
CA THR A 31 21.13 20.81 -29.45
C THR A 31 21.12 21.32 -30.90
N LYS A 32 20.21 22.26 -31.24
CA LYS A 32 20.27 22.96 -32.53
C LYS A 32 21.43 23.97 -32.57
N ALA A 33 21.65 24.71 -31.48
CA ALA A 33 22.72 25.69 -31.39
C ALA A 33 24.12 25.05 -31.33
N PHE A 34 24.26 23.90 -30.67
CA PHE A 34 25.52 23.16 -30.51
C PHE A 34 25.36 21.68 -30.92
N PRO A 35 25.26 21.37 -32.22
CA PRO A 35 24.99 20.00 -32.71
C PRO A 35 25.99 18.94 -32.27
N GLN A 36 27.22 19.36 -31.96
CA GLN A 36 28.36 18.52 -31.56
C GLN A 36 28.32 18.08 -30.09
N LEU A 37 27.44 18.63 -29.26
CA LEU A 37 27.32 18.30 -27.83
C LEU A 37 25.97 17.59 -27.56
N LYS A 38 26.00 16.38 -26.98
CA LYS A 38 24.79 15.62 -26.58
C LYS A 38 25.05 14.70 -25.39
N PRO A 39 24.35 14.85 -24.23
CA PRO A 39 23.48 15.95 -23.82
C PRO A 39 24.25 17.26 -23.54
N ILE A 40 23.55 18.40 -23.42
CA ILE A 40 24.17 19.72 -23.22
C ILE A 40 23.81 20.25 -21.85
N ASP A 41 24.82 20.47 -21.01
CA ASP A 41 24.68 21.20 -19.76
C ASP A 41 25.05 22.68 -19.99
N PRO A 42 24.10 23.63 -19.89
CA PRO A 42 24.38 25.05 -20.07
C PRO A 42 25.18 25.68 -18.91
N ASP A 43 25.32 24.99 -17.77
CA ASP A 43 26.08 25.50 -16.62
C ASP A 43 27.60 25.30 -16.79
N VAL A 44 28.03 24.41 -17.70
CA VAL A 44 29.46 24.12 -17.98
C VAL A 44 30.01 24.82 -19.23
N ILE A 45 29.14 25.44 -20.03
CA ILE A 45 29.54 26.23 -21.20
C ILE A 45 29.80 27.66 -20.76
N LEU A 46 30.97 28.21 -21.09
CA LEU A 46 31.32 29.60 -20.82
C LEU A 46 31.02 30.48 -22.04
N VAL A 47 30.49 31.66 -21.77
CA VAL A 47 30.24 32.74 -22.72
C VAL A 47 31.18 33.88 -22.39
N ASN A 48 32.18 34.11 -23.24
CA ASN A 48 33.11 35.22 -23.12
C ASN A 48 32.73 36.34 -24.08
N THR A 49 32.74 37.57 -23.60
CA THR A 49 32.49 38.78 -24.40
C THR A 49 33.73 39.64 -24.45
N TYR A 50 34.20 39.99 -25.64
CA TYR A 50 35.40 40.76 -25.89
C TYR A 50 35.08 42.12 -26.52
N ARG A 51 35.86 43.15 -26.19
CA ARG A 51 35.84 44.45 -26.89
C ARG A 51 36.93 44.48 -27.95
N THR A 52 36.58 44.78 -29.19
CA THR A 52 37.55 45.02 -30.26
C THR A 52 37.90 46.52 -30.29
N GLN A 53 39.16 46.87 -30.02
CA GLN A 53 39.68 48.24 -30.17
C GLN A 53 40.83 48.25 -31.18
N PRO A 54 40.76 49.00 -32.29
CA PRO A 54 41.94 49.22 -33.14
C PRO A 54 42.94 50.12 -32.39
N PRO A 55 44.24 49.78 -32.23
CA PRO A 55 45.03 48.75 -32.91
C PRO A 55 45.51 47.61 -31.98
N ALA A 56 44.71 47.15 -31.01
CA ALA A 56 45.14 46.19 -29.97
C ALA A 56 44.27 44.92 -29.88
N GLU A 57 44.83 43.89 -29.24
CA GLU A 57 44.20 42.59 -28.97
C GLU A 57 42.83 42.72 -28.29
N PRO A 58 41.86 41.82 -28.59
CA PRO A 58 40.53 41.85 -28.02
C PRO A 58 40.57 41.73 -26.49
N VAL A 59 39.99 42.71 -25.78
CA VAL A 59 39.97 42.75 -24.31
C VAL A 59 38.73 42.02 -23.79
N LEU A 60 38.92 40.99 -22.96
CA LEU A 60 37.83 40.28 -22.30
C LEU A 60 37.09 41.22 -21.34
N ILE A 61 35.79 41.43 -21.57
CA ILE A 61 34.92 42.31 -20.78
C ILE A 61 34.11 41.51 -19.75
N SER A 62 33.66 40.30 -20.10
CA SER A 62 32.88 39.45 -19.20
C SER A 62 32.99 37.98 -19.55
N THR A 63 32.96 37.13 -18.51
CA THR A 63 32.80 35.67 -18.62
C THR A 63 31.59 35.27 -17.77
N GLN A 64 30.66 34.55 -18.36
CA GLN A 64 29.46 34.01 -17.71
C GLN A 64 29.24 32.56 -18.13
N THR A 65 28.45 31.78 -17.38
CA THR A 65 27.94 30.50 -17.92
C THR A 65 26.89 30.77 -18.99
N LEU A 66 26.64 29.81 -19.88
CA LEU A 66 25.59 29.90 -20.88
C LEU A 66 24.22 30.04 -20.20
N SER A 67 23.99 29.36 -19.08
CA SER A 67 22.79 29.57 -18.26
C SER A 67 22.60 31.02 -17.82
N GLN A 68 23.62 31.63 -17.22
CA GLN A 68 23.54 33.00 -16.72
C GLN A 68 23.32 34.00 -17.87
N ALA A 69 24.05 33.82 -18.97
CA ALA A 69 23.89 34.64 -20.17
C ALA A 69 22.48 34.53 -20.77
N LEU A 70 21.92 33.32 -20.84
CA LEU A 70 20.57 33.07 -21.36
C LEU A 70 19.49 33.60 -20.43
N ILE A 71 19.59 33.41 -19.11
CA ILE A 71 18.63 33.98 -18.14
C ILE A 71 18.54 35.49 -18.32
N ASN A 72 19.68 36.16 -18.36
CA ASN A 72 19.75 37.62 -18.52
C ASN A 72 19.14 38.08 -19.85
N LYS A 73 19.43 37.38 -20.96
CA LYS A 73 18.88 37.75 -22.27
C LYS A 73 17.40 37.42 -22.43
N VAL A 74 16.93 36.29 -21.92
CA VAL A 74 15.50 35.94 -21.94
C VAL A 74 14.68 36.95 -21.12
N ALA A 75 15.13 37.28 -19.90
CA ALA A 75 14.47 38.31 -19.08
C ALA A 75 14.47 39.68 -19.79
N GLN A 76 15.60 40.07 -20.41
CA GLN A 76 15.68 41.30 -21.19
C GLN A 76 14.70 41.32 -22.37
N ILE A 77 14.54 40.21 -23.10
CA ILE A 77 13.59 40.10 -24.21
C ILE A 77 12.15 40.34 -23.73
N HIS A 78 11.76 39.77 -22.58
CA HIS A 78 10.44 40.00 -22.01
C HIS A 78 10.24 41.47 -21.58
N VAL A 79 11.24 42.09 -20.94
CA VAL A 79 11.20 43.52 -20.58
C VAL A 79 11.09 44.41 -21.82
N ASN A 80 11.84 44.11 -22.87
CA ASN A 80 11.81 44.84 -24.14
C ASN A 80 10.45 44.71 -24.82
N ALA A 81 9.83 43.53 -24.79
CA ALA A 81 8.49 43.31 -25.33
C ALA A 81 7.43 44.17 -24.62
N VAL A 82 7.53 44.34 -23.30
CA VAL A 82 6.61 45.19 -22.51
C VAL A 82 6.88 46.68 -22.73
N THR A 83 8.15 47.10 -22.83
CA THR A 83 8.54 48.52 -22.95
C THR A 83 8.56 49.05 -24.39
N GLY A 84 8.44 48.18 -25.39
CA GLY A 84 8.60 48.54 -26.81
C GLY A 84 10.05 48.87 -27.21
N SER A 85 11.02 48.56 -26.35
CA SER A 85 12.44 48.80 -26.63
C SER A 85 12.98 47.76 -27.63
N PRO A 86 13.82 48.13 -28.61
CA PRO A 86 14.43 47.16 -29.50
C PRO A 86 15.38 46.23 -28.72
N ASN A 87 15.40 44.95 -29.08
CA ASN A 87 16.42 44.04 -28.57
C ASN A 87 17.80 44.53 -29.05
N ALA A 88 18.69 44.85 -28.12
CA ALA A 88 20.04 45.28 -28.46
C ALA A 88 20.74 44.22 -29.30
N GLU A 89 21.32 44.62 -30.44
CA GLU A 89 22.14 43.74 -31.27
C GLU A 89 23.31 43.21 -30.43
N GLU A 90 23.66 41.93 -30.60
CA GLU A 90 24.83 41.35 -29.92
C GLU A 90 26.15 41.97 -30.37
N HIS A 91 26.13 42.59 -31.55
CA HIS A 91 27.26 43.26 -32.16
C HIS A 91 27.03 44.77 -32.14
N GLY A 92 27.36 45.41 -31.01
CA GLY A 92 27.91 46.75 -31.16
C GLY A 92 29.13 46.65 -32.07
N ALA A 93 29.43 47.67 -32.87
CA ALA A 93 30.54 47.66 -33.84
C ALA A 93 31.90 47.21 -33.26
N ASP A 94 32.03 47.21 -31.92
CA ASP A 94 33.24 46.91 -31.16
C ASP A 94 33.14 45.69 -30.21
N THR A 95 32.18 44.75 -30.35
CA THR A 95 32.02 43.62 -29.39
C THR A 95 31.90 42.24 -30.06
N GLN A 96 32.61 41.22 -29.53
CA GLN A 96 32.61 39.83 -30.02
C GLN A 96 32.26 38.84 -28.90
N ILE A 97 31.36 37.88 -29.16
CA ILE A 97 30.97 36.81 -28.22
C ILE A 97 31.55 35.47 -28.71
N VAL A 98 32.15 34.70 -27.80
CA VAL A 98 32.71 33.37 -28.08
C VAL A 98 32.28 32.37 -27.00
N PHE A 99 31.92 31.15 -27.41
CA PHE A 99 31.52 30.06 -26.52
C PHE A 99 32.67 29.07 -26.30
N TYR A 100 32.89 28.66 -25.05
CA TYR A 100 33.94 27.71 -24.66
C TYR A 100 33.36 26.56 -23.84
N ASN A 101 33.95 25.38 -23.99
CA ASN A 101 33.72 24.27 -23.05
C ASN A 101 34.89 24.17 -22.06
N ASN A 102 34.59 23.96 -20.78
CA ASN A 102 35.63 23.69 -19.79
C ASN A 102 36.18 22.27 -20.01
N GLY A 103 37.48 22.15 -20.28
CA GLY A 103 38.19 20.87 -20.15
C GLY A 103 38.26 20.43 -18.67
N PRO A 104 38.55 19.14 -18.38
CA PRO A 104 38.74 18.69 -17.00
C PRO A 104 39.79 19.56 -16.29
N ALA A 105 39.52 19.85 -15.02
CA ALA A 105 40.16 20.86 -14.16
C ALA A 105 41.60 21.27 -14.59
N GLY A 106 41.71 22.46 -15.21
CA GLY A 106 42.99 23.09 -15.58
C GLY A 106 43.43 22.92 -17.05
N GLY A 107 42.64 22.26 -17.90
CA GLY A 107 42.92 22.12 -19.34
C GLY A 107 42.64 23.38 -20.19
N ALA A 108 43.15 23.40 -21.43
CA ALA A 108 42.90 24.48 -22.39
C ALA A 108 41.42 24.61 -22.75
N GLN A 109 40.89 25.84 -22.78
CA GLN A 109 39.53 26.12 -23.22
C GLN A 109 39.39 25.87 -24.73
N ASN A 110 38.47 25.00 -25.12
CA ASN A 110 38.17 24.75 -26.52
C ASN A 110 36.98 25.60 -26.96
N THR A 111 37.17 26.38 -28.03
CA THR A 111 36.08 27.12 -28.68
C THR A 111 35.04 26.15 -29.23
N LEU A 112 33.78 26.42 -28.97
CA LEU A 112 32.65 25.65 -29.50
C LEU A 112 32.15 26.26 -30.80
N GLU A 113 32.04 25.43 -31.85
CA GLU A 113 31.26 25.79 -33.02
C GLU A 113 29.79 25.96 -32.65
N HIS A 114 29.09 26.94 -33.23
CA HIS A 114 27.69 27.19 -32.91
C HIS A 114 26.88 27.59 -34.15
N GLN A 115 25.59 27.29 -34.11
CA GLN A 115 24.62 27.71 -35.12
C GLN A 115 23.71 28.79 -34.54
N GLY A 116 23.65 29.95 -35.21
CA GLY A 116 22.94 31.13 -34.71
C GLY A 116 23.73 31.84 -33.61
N SER A 117 23.07 32.71 -32.85
CA SER A 117 23.70 33.55 -31.84
C SER A 117 23.06 33.39 -30.45
N LEU A 118 23.66 33.95 -29.38
CA LEU A 118 23.09 33.90 -28.03
C LEU A 118 21.73 34.60 -27.98
N LEU A 119 21.55 35.71 -28.69
CA LEU A 119 20.28 36.42 -28.85
C LEU A 119 19.27 35.58 -29.62
N THR A 120 19.67 34.91 -30.69
CA THR A 120 18.78 34.02 -31.45
C THR A 120 18.30 32.85 -30.58
N LEU A 121 19.21 32.26 -29.81
CA LEU A 121 18.90 31.18 -28.86
C LEU A 121 17.96 31.66 -27.74
N ALA A 122 18.24 32.83 -27.15
CA ALA A 122 17.39 33.45 -26.13
C ALA A 122 15.99 33.80 -26.67
N GLN A 123 15.89 34.35 -27.88
CA GLN A 123 14.62 34.63 -28.55
C GLN A 123 13.81 33.36 -28.77
N ASN A 124 14.44 32.28 -29.25
CA ASN A 124 13.79 30.99 -29.42
C ASN A 124 13.26 30.45 -28.08
N ILE A 125 14.04 30.56 -26.99
CA ILE A 125 13.62 30.14 -25.65
C ILE A 125 12.43 30.98 -25.16
N ALA A 126 12.50 32.30 -25.30
CA ALA A 126 11.49 33.24 -24.79
C ALA A 126 10.13 33.15 -25.51
N THR A 127 10.12 32.78 -26.79
CA THR A 127 8.91 32.96 -27.64
C THR A 127 8.33 31.68 -28.25
N ARG A 128 9.13 30.61 -28.40
CA ARG A 128 8.70 29.43 -29.20
C ARG A 128 8.20 28.25 -28.38
N PHE A 129 8.23 28.33 -27.05
CA PHE A 129 7.69 27.24 -26.23
C PHE A 129 6.17 27.05 -26.41
N PRO A 130 5.33 28.11 -26.44
CA PRO A 130 3.91 27.97 -26.77
C PRO A 130 3.66 27.38 -28.16
N GLU A 131 4.48 27.72 -29.17
CA GLU A 131 4.39 27.15 -30.52
C GLU A 131 4.66 25.63 -30.52
N ALA A 132 5.62 25.17 -29.70
CA ALA A 132 5.93 23.76 -29.53
C ALA A 132 4.77 23.00 -28.86
N LEU A 133 4.11 23.60 -27.86
CA LEU A 133 2.91 23.05 -27.23
C LEU A 133 1.73 22.99 -28.21
N SER A 134 1.47 24.07 -28.95
CA SER A 134 0.43 24.09 -30.00
C SER A 134 0.69 23.03 -31.08
N SER A 135 1.95 22.88 -31.50
CA SER A 135 2.36 21.85 -32.45
C SER A 135 2.11 20.43 -31.92
N TYR A 136 2.32 20.19 -30.63
CA TYR A 136 2.05 18.89 -30.01
C TYR A 136 0.57 18.50 -30.14
N TRP A 137 -0.35 19.42 -29.84
CA TRP A 137 -1.80 19.19 -29.93
C TRP A 137 -2.29 18.98 -31.36
N ASN A 138 -1.78 19.78 -32.30
CA ASN A 138 -2.25 19.78 -33.68
C ASN A 138 -1.62 18.66 -34.53
N ARG A 139 -0.46 18.12 -34.16
CA ARG A 139 0.20 17.02 -34.90
C ARG A 139 -0.41 15.67 -34.56
N SER A 140 -0.54 14.84 -35.59
CA SER A 140 -0.84 13.41 -35.42
C SER A 140 0.41 12.67 -34.90
N PRO A 141 0.27 11.67 -34.01
CA PRO A 141 1.39 10.83 -33.62
C PRO A 141 2.04 10.14 -34.81
N GLU A 142 3.37 9.97 -34.76
CA GLU A 142 4.11 9.21 -35.78
C GLU A 142 3.89 7.71 -35.56
N GLY A 143 3.59 6.99 -36.64
CA GLY A 143 3.35 5.55 -36.58
C GLY A 143 2.89 4.97 -37.91
N PRO A 144 2.84 3.63 -38.04
CA PRO A 144 2.49 2.96 -39.29
C PRO A 144 1.03 3.19 -39.73
N PHE A 145 0.16 3.68 -38.83
CA PHE A 145 -1.26 3.92 -39.09
C PHE A 145 -1.60 5.40 -38.96
N LYS A 146 -2.50 5.89 -39.82
CA LYS A 146 -3.00 7.27 -39.77
C LYS A 146 -3.87 7.46 -38.53
N GLN A 147 -3.33 8.13 -37.53
CA GLN A 147 -4.04 8.45 -36.28
C GLN A 147 -4.59 9.89 -36.34
N PRO A 148 -5.67 10.20 -35.61
CA PRO A 148 -6.14 11.58 -35.44
C PRO A 148 -5.11 12.42 -34.68
N SER A 149 -5.21 13.75 -34.81
CA SER A 149 -4.40 14.69 -34.01
C SER A 149 -4.60 14.42 -32.51
N ARG A 150 -3.60 14.76 -31.69
CA ARG A 150 -3.73 14.58 -30.23
C ARG A 150 -4.90 15.36 -29.65
N LEU A 151 -5.20 16.54 -30.20
CA LEU A 151 -6.39 17.31 -29.84
C LEU A 151 -7.70 16.54 -30.12
N ALA A 152 -7.81 15.91 -31.29
CA ALA A 152 -8.98 15.09 -31.62
C ALA A 152 -9.07 13.81 -30.77
N GLN A 153 -7.93 13.21 -30.40
CA GLN A 153 -7.87 12.10 -29.44
C GLN A 153 -8.37 12.53 -28.05
N LEU A 154 -7.90 13.68 -27.55
CA LEU A 154 -8.33 14.25 -26.27
C LEU A 154 -9.85 14.47 -26.26
N LEU A 155 -10.40 15.11 -27.30
CA LEU A 155 -11.83 15.36 -27.43
C LEU A 155 -12.64 14.04 -27.46
N GLY A 156 -12.18 13.05 -28.22
CA GLY A 156 -12.83 11.74 -28.28
C GLY A 156 -12.84 11.02 -26.93
N LEU A 157 -11.72 11.00 -26.23
CA LEU A 157 -11.61 10.41 -24.90
C LEU A 157 -12.47 11.15 -23.86
N HIS A 158 -12.47 12.48 -23.90
CA HIS A 158 -13.26 13.29 -22.98
C HIS A 158 -14.77 13.02 -23.15
N ARG A 159 -15.27 12.93 -24.38
CA ARG A 159 -16.69 12.56 -24.62
C ARG A 159 -17.05 11.18 -24.07
N GLN A 160 -16.16 10.20 -24.25
CA GLN A 160 -16.38 8.85 -23.71
C GLN A 160 -16.40 8.86 -22.18
N MET A 161 -15.52 9.66 -21.57
CA MET A 161 -15.50 9.86 -20.12
C MET A 161 -16.81 10.51 -19.63
N LEU A 162 -17.25 11.61 -20.25
CA LEU A 162 -18.51 12.31 -19.94
C LEU A 162 -19.73 11.39 -20.10
N SER A 163 -19.82 10.65 -21.21
CA SER A 163 -20.93 9.71 -21.43
C SER A 163 -20.95 8.58 -20.38
N THR A 164 -19.77 8.09 -19.99
CA THR A 164 -19.65 7.10 -18.92
C THR A 164 -20.06 7.67 -17.57
N GLU A 165 -19.70 8.93 -17.27
CA GLU A 165 -20.11 9.63 -16.05
C GLU A 165 -21.64 9.81 -15.98
N ALA A 166 -22.26 10.25 -17.09
CA ALA A 166 -23.71 10.39 -17.18
C ALA A 166 -24.43 9.05 -16.93
N ALA A 167 -23.93 7.96 -17.51
CA ALA A 167 -24.48 6.63 -17.27
C ALA A 167 -24.29 6.17 -15.82
N LEU A 168 -23.13 6.44 -15.21
CA LEU A 168 -22.89 6.16 -13.79
C LEU A 168 -23.86 6.91 -12.87
N ARG A 169 -24.11 8.20 -13.13
CA ARG A 169 -25.04 9.00 -12.34
C ARG A 169 -26.49 8.55 -12.51
N PHE A 170 -26.85 8.05 -13.69
CA PHE A 170 -28.16 7.45 -13.93
C PHE A 170 -28.34 6.15 -13.12
N GLU A 171 -27.37 5.24 -13.14
CA GLU A 171 -27.42 3.97 -12.39
C GLU A 171 -27.53 4.20 -10.87
N ASP A 172 -26.87 5.21 -10.34
CA ASP A 172 -26.96 5.62 -8.94
C ASP A 172 -28.23 6.43 -8.60
N GLY A 173 -28.94 6.87 -9.65
CA GLY A 173 -30.05 7.81 -9.62
C GLY A 173 -29.69 9.21 -9.09
N THR A 174 -28.43 9.63 -9.14
CA THR A 174 -28.03 11.04 -8.93
C THR A 174 -28.33 11.90 -10.17
N LEU A 175 -28.70 11.27 -11.28
CA LEU A 175 -29.24 11.86 -12.50
C LEU A 175 -30.54 11.14 -12.88
N SER A 176 -31.58 11.87 -13.28
CA SER A 176 -32.84 11.27 -13.70
C SER A 176 -32.75 10.67 -15.11
N GLU A 177 -33.72 9.82 -15.47
CA GLU A 177 -33.85 9.32 -16.86
C GLU A 177 -34.00 10.48 -17.87
N THR A 178 -34.74 11.53 -17.49
CA THR A 178 -34.91 12.72 -18.32
C THR A 178 -33.57 13.44 -18.50
N GLY A 179 -32.83 13.69 -17.41
CA GLY A 179 -31.51 14.31 -17.46
C GLY A 179 -30.51 13.51 -18.31
N LYS A 180 -30.51 12.17 -18.19
CA LYS A 180 -29.68 11.29 -19.01
C LYS A 180 -30.02 11.39 -20.50
N LYS A 181 -31.32 11.38 -20.83
CA LYS A 181 -31.78 11.53 -22.22
C LYS A 181 -31.37 12.88 -22.83
N LEU A 182 -31.39 13.97 -22.04
CA LEU A 182 -30.91 15.28 -22.48
C LEU A 182 -29.42 15.24 -22.86
N ILE A 183 -28.59 14.65 -22.01
CA ILE A 183 -27.15 14.50 -22.26
C ILE A 183 -26.91 13.65 -23.52
N ASP A 184 -27.54 12.49 -23.62
CA ASP A 184 -27.36 11.58 -24.75
C ASP A 184 -27.77 12.23 -26.06
N THR A 185 -28.91 12.92 -26.08
CA THR A 185 -29.41 13.63 -27.26
C THR A 185 -28.47 14.76 -27.65
N ALA A 186 -27.99 15.56 -26.68
CA ALA A 186 -27.03 16.63 -26.93
C ALA A 186 -25.68 16.10 -27.46
N PHE A 187 -25.24 14.92 -27.04
CA PHE A 187 -23.97 14.33 -27.48
C PHE A 187 -24.08 13.61 -28.82
N GLN A 188 -25.24 13.01 -29.11
CA GLN A 188 -25.56 12.42 -30.40
C GLN A 188 -25.70 13.50 -31.49
N TYR A 189 -26.30 14.64 -31.13
CA TYR A 189 -26.51 15.78 -32.01
C TYR A 189 -25.80 17.03 -31.46
N PRO A 190 -24.46 17.10 -31.60
CA PRO A 190 -23.64 18.08 -30.87
C PRO A 190 -23.79 19.52 -31.35
N THR A 191 -24.06 19.74 -32.63
CA THR A 191 -24.23 21.08 -33.21
C THR A 191 -25.71 21.45 -33.32
N LEU A 192 -25.98 22.74 -33.31
CA LEU A 192 -27.34 23.27 -33.45
C LEU A 192 -27.97 22.88 -34.78
N GLU A 193 -27.21 23.00 -35.87
CA GLU A 193 -27.63 22.61 -37.22
C GLU A 193 -28.08 21.14 -37.29
N VAL A 194 -27.34 20.23 -36.65
CA VAL A 194 -27.71 18.81 -36.62
C VAL A 194 -28.96 18.59 -35.78
N ARG A 195 -29.10 19.27 -34.62
CA ARG A 195 -30.34 19.18 -33.83
C ARG A 195 -31.55 19.68 -34.60
N GLU A 196 -31.42 20.77 -35.36
CA GLU A 196 -32.51 21.30 -36.17
C GLU A 196 -32.92 20.36 -37.32
N ARG A 197 -31.95 19.65 -37.90
CA ARG A 197 -32.18 18.69 -38.97
C ARG A 197 -32.83 17.40 -38.48
N GLU A 198 -32.38 16.88 -37.34
CA GLU A 198 -32.75 15.54 -36.87
C GLU A 198 -33.92 15.54 -35.86
N LEU A 199 -34.21 16.68 -35.22
CA LEU A 199 -35.23 16.78 -34.17
C LEU A 199 -36.31 17.83 -34.52
N PRO A 200 -37.58 17.59 -34.18
CA PRO A 200 -38.65 18.55 -34.40
C PRO A 200 -38.55 19.75 -33.44
N ALA A 201 -39.08 20.92 -33.85
CA ALA A 201 -39.16 22.09 -32.97
C ALA A 201 -40.01 21.78 -31.73
N GLY A 202 -39.57 22.19 -30.54
CA GLY A 202 -40.16 21.81 -29.25
C GLY A 202 -39.37 20.73 -28.50
N ASP A 203 -38.91 19.69 -29.19
CA ASP A 203 -38.21 18.54 -28.59
C ASP A 203 -36.67 18.65 -28.64
N ARG A 204 -36.16 19.74 -29.22
CA ARG A 204 -34.71 20.00 -29.35
C ARG A 204 -34.14 20.44 -28.01
N PRO A 205 -33.14 19.76 -27.44
CA PRO A 205 -32.50 20.26 -26.23
C PRO A 205 -31.69 21.52 -26.53
N GLY A 206 -31.85 22.55 -25.70
CA GLY A 206 -31.01 23.75 -25.74
C GLY A 206 -29.68 23.48 -25.06
N VAL A 207 -28.57 23.82 -25.72
CA VAL A 207 -27.21 23.61 -25.21
C VAL A 207 -26.48 24.95 -25.17
N TYR A 208 -26.12 25.38 -23.96
CA TYR A 208 -25.62 26.72 -23.72
C TYR A 208 -24.28 26.70 -22.97
N PRO A 209 -23.23 27.34 -23.51
CA PRO A 209 -22.03 27.58 -22.73
C PRO A 209 -22.28 28.58 -21.59
N ILE A 210 -21.53 28.44 -20.51
CA ILE A 210 -21.59 29.37 -19.37
C ILE A 210 -20.61 30.52 -19.58
N ARG A 211 -21.02 31.75 -19.26
CA ARG A 211 -20.20 32.96 -19.45
C ARG A 211 -20.29 33.94 -18.30
N ILE A 212 -19.20 34.69 -18.12
CA ILE A 212 -19.09 35.83 -17.21
C ILE A 212 -19.10 37.11 -18.05
N ASP A 213 -19.79 38.14 -17.59
CA ASP A 213 -19.74 39.49 -18.13
C ASP A 213 -18.35 40.07 -17.92
N ASP A 214 -17.60 40.21 -19.00
CA ASP A 214 -16.28 40.87 -19.03
C ASP A 214 -16.36 42.28 -19.66
N ASN A 215 -17.59 42.84 -19.80
CA ASN A 215 -17.93 44.04 -20.57
C ASN A 215 -17.76 43.89 -22.09
N CYS A 216 -17.51 42.68 -22.61
CA CYS A 216 -17.59 42.40 -24.03
C CYS A 216 -19.01 42.00 -24.44
N ALA A 217 -19.35 42.19 -25.73
CA ALA A 217 -20.69 41.93 -26.25
C ALA A 217 -21.24 40.51 -25.99
N ASN A 218 -20.36 39.52 -25.80
CA ASN A 218 -20.73 38.12 -25.61
C ASN A 218 -20.33 37.56 -24.24
N GLY A 219 -19.61 38.30 -23.40
CA GLY A 219 -18.98 37.78 -22.18
C GLY A 219 -17.81 36.80 -22.44
N ALA A 220 -17.06 36.50 -21.39
CA ALA A 220 -15.98 35.50 -21.38
C ALA A 220 -16.52 34.10 -21.07
N LEU A 221 -16.08 33.09 -21.81
CA LEU A 221 -16.49 31.69 -21.61
C LEU A 221 -15.84 31.10 -20.35
N LEU A 222 -16.62 30.44 -19.50
CA LEU A 222 -16.10 29.48 -18.54
C LEU A 222 -15.84 28.15 -19.27
N ALA A 223 -14.60 27.96 -19.70
CA ALA A 223 -14.22 26.89 -20.61
C ALA A 223 -14.52 25.50 -20.02
N GLY A 224 -15.31 24.71 -20.75
CA GLY A 224 -15.72 23.37 -20.33
C GLY A 224 -16.98 23.35 -19.45
N CYS A 225 -17.59 24.50 -19.17
CA CYS A 225 -18.86 24.58 -18.46
C CYS A 225 -20.02 24.81 -19.44
N PHE A 226 -21.09 24.01 -19.33
CA PHE A 226 -22.26 24.14 -20.19
C PHE A 226 -23.54 23.65 -19.51
N LEU A 227 -24.67 24.21 -19.93
CA LEU A 227 -26.02 23.88 -19.50
C LEU A 227 -26.79 23.22 -20.65
N ILE A 228 -27.51 22.15 -20.35
CA ILE A 228 -28.46 21.49 -21.25
C ILE A 228 -29.85 21.66 -20.68
N THR A 229 -30.79 22.08 -21.51
CA THR A 229 -32.20 22.29 -21.14
C THR A 229 -33.09 21.38 -21.97
N ARG A 230 -34.33 21.18 -21.52
CA ARG A 230 -35.30 20.32 -22.22
C ARG A 230 -35.60 20.80 -23.63
N SER A 231 -35.74 22.11 -23.80
CA SER A 231 -36.06 22.74 -25.07
C SER A 231 -35.06 23.87 -25.34
N ASP A 232 -34.70 24.08 -26.60
CA ASP A 232 -34.01 25.29 -27.03
C ASP A 232 -34.93 26.52 -26.99
N GLY A 233 -36.22 26.31 -26.69
CA GLY A 233 -37.30 27.29 -26.62
C GLY A 233 -38.08 27.45 -27.93
N SER A 234 -37.77 26.62 -28.94
CA SER A 234 -38.53 26.57 -30.20
C SER A 234 -39.83 25.81 -30.01
N SER A 235 -40.86 26.16 -30.77
CA SER A 235 -42.07 25.34 -30.89
C SER A 235 -42.56 25.28 -32.32
N ALA A 236 -43.53 24.39 -32.61
CA ALA A 236 -44.17 24.32 -33.92
C ALA A 236 -44.94 25.61 -34.27
N GLU A 237 -45.43 26.34 -33.26
CA GLU A 237 -46.24 27.55 -33.38
C GLU A 237 -45.39 28.84 -33.36
N ALA A 238 -44.20 28.78 -32.75
CA ALA A 238 -43.21 29.84 -32.71
C ALA A 238 -41.81 29.24 -33.01
N PRO A 239 -41.51 28.91 -34.28
CA PRO A 239 -40.18 28.49 -34.67
C PRO A 239 -39.23 29.69 -34.58
N TYR A 240 -38.02 29.48 -34.05
CA TYR A 240 -37.01 30.54 -34.00
C TYR A 240 -36.64 31.01 -35.40
N THR A 241 -36.55 32.33 -35.55
CA THR A 241 -36.11 33.01 -36.76
C THR A 241 -34.60 33.30 -36.70
N ALA A 242 -33.98 33.60 -37.85
CA ALA A 242 -32.54 33.92 -37.92
C ALA A 242 -32.13 35.17 -37.11
N SER A 243 -33.09 35.96 -36.63
CA SER A 243 -32.90 37.14 -35.79
C SER A 243 -33.11 36.90 -34.30
N ASP A 244 -33.56 35.71 -33.88
CA ASP A 244 -33.76 35.41 -32.46
C ASP A 244 -32.43 35.09 -31.78
N THR A 245 -32.15 35.76 -30.66
CA THR A 245 -30.92 35.55 -29.86
C THR A 245 -30.90 34.21 -29.13
N ARG A 246 -32.02 33.45 -29.17
CA ARG A 246 -32.23 32.13 -28.53
C ARG A 246 -31.81 32.09 -27.06
N SER A 247 -31.80 33.24 -26.39
CA SER A 247 -31.43 33.35 -24.99
C SER A 247 -32.57 32.85 -24.12
N ILE A 248 -32.28 31.91 -23.22
CA ILE A 248 -33.24 31.50 -22.19
C ILE A 248 -33.17 32.46 -20.98
N GLY A 249 -34.34 32.89 -20.50
CA GLY A 249 -34.47 33.65 -19.26
C GLY A 249 -34.37 32.74 -18.02
N LEU A 250 -33.94 33.29 -16.88
CA LEU A 250 -33.75 32.53 -15.63
C LEU A 250 -35.05 32.01 -15.02
N ASP A 251 -36.18 32.65 -15.36
CA ASP A 251 -37.51 32.30 -14.87
C ASP A 251 -38.17 31.15 -15.66
N ASP A 252 -37.45 30.58 -16.65
CA ASP A 252 -37.94 29.46 -17.43
C ASP A 252 -38.04 28.19 -16.55
N THR A 253 -39.28 27.81 -16.23
CA THR A 253 -39.63 26.65 -15.40
C THR A 253 -39.66 25.33 -16.17
N THR A 254 -39.23 25.27 -17.44
CA THR A 254 -39.34 24.08 -18.31
C THR A 254 -38.36 22.93 -17.98
N GLY A 255 -37.92 22.81 -16.71
CA GLY A 255 -36.93 21.80 -16.28
C GLY A 255 -37.42 20.35 -16.21
N PRO A 256 -36.49 19.38 -16.08
CA PRO A 256 -35.16 19.56 -15.52
C PRO A 256 -34.13 20.09 -16.53
N VAL A 257 -33.10 20.75 -16.00
CA VAL A 257 -31.90 21.18 -16.74
C VAL A 257 -30.67 20.47 -16.17
N VAL A 258 -29.64 20.28 -16.98
CA VAL A 258 -28.40 19.62 -16.58
C VAL A 258 -27.22 20.57 -16.78
N LEU A 259 -26.53 20.92 -15.70
CA LEU A 259 -25.28 21.68 -15.74
C LEU A 259 -24.10 20.71 -15.72
N TYR A 260 -23.11 20.95 -16.56
CA TYR A 260 -21.81 20.31 -16.45
C TYR A 260 -20.75 21.36 -16.07
N THR A 261 -19.94 21.03 -15.05
CA THR A 261 -18.69 21.75 -14.74
C THR A 261 -17.55 20.75 -14.55
N PRO A 262 -16.29 21.06 -14.95
CA PRO A 262 -15.16 20.14 -14.78
C PRO A 262 -14.92 19.68 -13.33
N GLY A 263 -15.29 20.50 -12.35
CA GLY A 263 -15.14 20.19 -10.92
C GLY A 263 -16.26 19.30 -10.37
N GLU A 264 -17.51 19.57 -10.71
CA GLU A 264 -18.66 18.88 -10.11
C GLU A 264 -19.29 17.80 -11.00
N GLY A 265 -18.87 17.72 -12.28
CA GLY A 265 -19.46 16.81 -13.25
C GLY A 265 -20.87 17.25 -13.66
N PHE A 266 -21.75 16.27 -13.96
CA PHE A 266 -23.15 16.53 -14.30
C PHE A 266 -24.03 16.72 -13.07
N GLU A 267 -24.76 17.83 -13.01
CA GLU A 267 -25.69 18.21 -11.94
C GLU A 267 -27.06 18.53 -12.54
N GLU A 268 -28.14 17.96 -11.97
CA GLU A 268 -29.50 18.20 -12.43
C GLU A 268 -30.21 19.22 -11.54
N PHE A 269 -30.86 20.21 -12.16
CA PHE A 269 -31.57 21.28 -11.47
C PHE A 269 -33.01 21.41 -11.99
N ALA A 270 -33.89 21.97 -11.15
CA ALA A 270 -35.30 22.18 -11.49
C ALA A 270 -35.50 23.23 -12.61
N SER A 271 -34.57 24.17 -12.78
CA SER A 271 -34.62 25.22 -13.82
C SER A 271 -33.24 25.83 -14.06
N ALA A 272 -33.11 26.59 -15.15
CA ALA A 272 -31.90 27.33 -15.49
C ALA A 272 -31.53 28.38 -14.42
N GLY A 273 -32.54 29.01 -13.78
CA GLY A 273 -32.34 29.94 -12.66
C GLY A 273 -31.67 29.29 -11.45
N HIS A 274 -32.11 28.09 -11.05
CA HIS A 274 -31.49 27.38 -9.92
C HIS A 274 -30.05 26.95 -10.23
N ALA A 275 -29.78 26.47 -11.45
CA ALA A 275 -28.43 26.11 -11.88
C ALA A 275 -27.48 27.31 -11.84
N ARG A 276 -27.97 28.50 -12.24
CA ARG A 276 -27.21 29.76 -12.18
C ARG A 276 -26.93 30.17 -10.73
N GLU A 277 -27.92 30.13 -9.86
CA GLU A 277 -27.78 30.53 -8.45
C GLU A 277 -26.73 29.68 -7.74
N GLU A 278 -26.76 28.36 -7.95
CA GLU A 278 -25.77 27.43 -7.42
C GLU A 278 -24.35 27.73 -7.94
N LEU A 279 -24.22 28.05 -9.23
CA LEU A 279 -22.93 28.43 -9.79
C LEU A 279 -22.41 29.77 -9.23
N MET A 280 -23.30 30.76 -9.06
CA MET A 280 -22.98 32.04 -8.44
C MET A 280 -22.51 31.87 -7.00
N GLN A 281 -23.22 31.06 -6.20
CA GLN A 281 -22.82 30.74 -4.84
C GLN A 281 -21.46 30.04 -4.80
N ARG A 282 -21.25 29.06 -5.69
CA ARG A 282 -19.98 28.33 -5.81
C ARG A 282 -18.79 29.24 -6.10
N ILE A 283 -18.98 30.24 -6.96
CA ILE A 283 -17.96 31.24 -7.28
C ILE A 283 -17.73 32.18 -6.08
N ASN A 284 -18.79 32.71 -5.47
CA ASN A 284 -18.71 33.68 -4.37
C ASN A 284 -18.18 33.08 -3.06
N ASN A 285 -18.41 31.78 -2.81
CA ASN A 285 -17.89 31.08 -1.64
C ASN A 285 -16.36 30.88 -1.69
N GLY A 286 -15.71 31.11 -2.84
CA GLY A 286 -14.27 30.98 -3.00
C GLY A 286 -13.77 29.53 -2.91
N GLY A 287 -12.50 29.37 -2.52
CA GLY A 287 -11.86 28.06 -2.37
C GLY A 287 -11.52 27.36 -3.71
N GLU A 288 -11.20 26.06 -3.63
CA GLU A 288 -10.71 25.29 -4.80
C GLU A 288 -11.77 25.13 -5.89
N LYS A 289 -13.06 25.00 -5.54
CA LYS A 289 -14.16 24.91 -6.54
C LYS A 289 -14.25 26.19 -7.38
N ALA A 290 -14.23 27.36 -6.73
CA ALA A 290 -14.20 28.64 -7.42
C ALA A 290 -12.92 28.81 -8.25
N ASN A 291 -11.76 28.46 -7.67
CA ASN A 291 -10.46 28.54 -8.34
C ASN A 291 -10.42 27.69 -9.62
N GLN A 292 -10.94 26.45 -9.57
CA GLN A 292 -11.03 25.58 -10.74
C GLN A 292 -11.91 26.18 -11.85
N LEU A 293 -13.05 26.79 -11.48
CA LEU A 293 -13.92 27.47 -12.45
C LEU A 293 -13.27 28.71 -13.05
N LEU A 294 -12.69 29.57 -12.23
CA LEU A 294 -12.10 30.83 -12.67
C LEU A 294 -10.86 30.60 -13.55
N LYS A 295 -10.09 29.52 -13.30
CA LYS A 295 -8.98 29.08 -14.16
C LYS A 295 -9.39 28.54 -15.54
N SER A 296 -10.68 28.57 -15.87
CA SER A 296 -11.19 28.30 -17.21
C SER A 296 -11.40 29.56 -18.05
N LEU A 297 -11.36 30.75 -17.44
CA LEU A 297 -11.47 32.04 -18.13
C LEU A 297 -10.20 32.35 -18.95
N PRO A 298 -10.23 33.27 -19.92
CA PRO A 298 -9.00 33.83 -20.47
C PRO A 298 -8.13 34.49 -19.38
N VAL A 299 -6.80 34.38 -19.47
CA VAL A 299 -5.86 34.93 -18.46
C VAL A 299 -6.08 36.44 -18.26
N SER A 300 -6.28 37.17 -19.35
CA SER A 300 -6.56 38.62 -19.32
C SER A 300 -7.82 38.96 -18.53
N VAL A 301 -8.85 38.12 -18.59
CA VAL A 301 -10.11 38.33 -17.87
C VAL A 301 -9.88 38.05 -16.40
N GLU A 302 -9.31 36.90 -16.06
CA GLU A 302 -8.99 36.50 -14.67
C GLU A 302 -8.18 37.56 -13.91
N HIS A 303 -7.19 38.20 -14.56
CA HIS A 303 -6.37 39.24 -13.94
C HIS A 303 -7.06 40.61 -13.81
N SER A 304 -8.19 40.86 -14.49
CA SER A 304 -8.75 42.20 -14.67
C SER A 304 -9.73 42.68 -13.59
N ARG A 305 -10.29 41.80 -12.73
CA ARG A 305 -11.39 42.16 -11.81
C ARG A 305 -11.20 41.76 -10.35
N ALA A 306 -11.91 42.48 -9.48
CA ALA A 306 -12.07 42.20 -8.05
C ALA A 306 -12.92 40.92 -7.82
N PRO A 307 -12.80 40.23 -6.67
CA PRO A 307 -13.26 38.85 -6.48
C PRO A 307 -14.78 38.60 -6.47
N GLN A 308 -15.64 39.59 -6.78
CA GLN A 308 -17.10 39.44 -6.81
C GLN A 308 -17.61 38.82 -8.13
N TRP A 309 -16.94 37.77 -8.59
CA TRP A 309 -17.18 37.12 -9.88
C TRP A 309 -18.58 36.50 -10.03
N GLY A 310 -19.26 36.14 -8.94
CA GLY A 310 -20.59 35.53 -9.03
C GLY A 310 -21.66 36.50 -9.56
N ASP A 311 -21.54 37.79 -9.23
CA ASP A 311 -22.47 38.83 -9.71
C ASP A 311 -22.29 39.08 -11.22
N ASP A 312 -21.09 38.83 -11.75
CA ASP A 312 -20.75 38.96 -13.16
C ASP A 312 -21.22 37.76 -14.00
N LEU A 313 -21.75 36.69 -13.41
CA LEU A 313 -22.33 35.59 -14.19
C LEU A 313 -23.46 36.14 -15.07
N LEU A 314 -23.50 35.82 -16.37
CA LEU A 314 -24.53 36.39 -17.25
C LEU A 314 -25.94 36.00 -16.79
N LEU A 315 -26.87 36.97 -16.86
CA LEU A 315 -28.28 36.81 -16.46
C LEU A 315 -29.09 35.93 -17.41
N GLY A 316 -28.53 35.50 -18.54
CA GLY A 316 -29.20 34.60 -19.48
C GLY A 316 -28.18 33.79 -20.25
N PHE A 317 -28.62 32.66 -20.81
CA PHE A 317 -27.74 31.75 -21.53
C PHE A 317 -27.93 31.89 -23.03
N ALA A 318 -26.89 32.35 -23.73
CA ALA A 318 -26.87 32.47 -25.20
C ALA A 318 -26.27 31.19 -25.84
N PRO A 319 -26.94 30.56 -26.82
CA PRO A 319 -26.52 29.26 -27.33
C PRO A 319 -25.26 29.35 -28.18
N VAL A 320 -24.65 28.19 -28.36
CA VAL A 320 -23.59 27.99 -29.36
C VAL A 320 -24.16 27.26 -30.58
N THR A 321 -23.76 27.69 -31.77
CA THR A 321 -24.10 27.04 -33.04
C THR A 321 -23.30 25.74 -33.26
N GLY A 322 -22.02 25.75 -32.88
CA GLY A 322 -21.11 24.61 -32.90
C GLY A 322 -21.23 23.64 -31.73
N ASP A 323 -20.26 22.74 -31.64
CA ASP A 323 -20.17 21.70 -30.62
C ASP A 323 -19.67 22.24 -29.28
N VAL A 324 -20.52 22.19 -28.25
CA VAL A 324 -20.21 22.81 -26.95
C VAL A 324 -18.99 22.19 -26.25
N VAL A 325 -18.77 20.87 -26.44
CA VAL A 325 -17.65 20.15 -25.82
C VAL A 325 -16.36 20.45 -26.57
N ALA A 326 -16.42 20.75 -27.87
CA ALA A 326 -15.25 21.14 -28.66
C ALA A 326 -14.92 22.64 -28.56
N GLN A 327 -15.92 23.50 -28.35
CA GLN A 327 -15.76 24.97 -28.35
C GLN A 327 -14.83 25.49 -27.25
N THR A 328 -14.70 24.75 -26.14
CA THR A 328 -13.77 25.09 -25.05
C THR A 328 -12.30 24.96 -25.46
N LEU A 329 -11.97 24.07 -26.40
CA LEU A 329 -10.59 23.70 -26.70
C LEU A 329 -9.73 24.86 -27.24
N PRO A 330 -10.18 25.66 -28.22
CA PRO A 330 -9.39 26.80 -28.70
C PRO A 330 -9.06 27.80 -27.59
N GLN A 331 -10.02 28.10 -26.71
CA GLN A 331 -9.77 29.00 -25.57
C GLN A 331 -8.78 28.40 -24.58
N LEU A 332 -8.92 27.12 -24.22
CA LEU A 332 -8.00 26.47 -23.28
C LEU A 332 -6.56 26.38 -23.84
N LEU A 333 -6.40 26.16 -25.14
CA LEU A 333 -5.08 26.19 -25.79
C LEU A 333 -4.49 27.61 -25.83
N GLN A 334 -5.31 28.62 -26.08
CA GLN A 334 -4.86 30.02 -26.00
C GLN A 334 -4.46 30.37 -24.57
N ARG A 335 -5.29 30.02 -23.59
CA ARG A 335 -4.99 30.21 -22.17
C ARG A 335 -3.71 29.49 -21.75
N GLN A 336 -3.48 28.26 -22.22
CA GLN A 336 -2.22 27.52 -21.98
C GLN A 336 -1.02 28.31 -22.49
N ALA A 337 -1.11 28.90 -23.68
CA ALA A 337 -0.05 29.73 -24.24
C ALA A 337 0.18 31.00 -23.40
N ASP A 338 -0.90 31.68 -22.98
CA ASP A 338 -0.85 32.90 -22.18
C ASP A 338 -0.26 32.63 -20.78
N GLU A 339 -0.74 31.60 -20.06
CA GLU A 339 -0.19 31.19 -18.75
C GLU A 339 1.30 30.84 -18.86
N VAL A 340 1.70 30.15 -19.93
CA VAL A 340 3.10 29.78 -20.17
C VAL A 340 3.95 31.01 -20.40
N ASN A 341 3.47 31.98 -21.17
CA ASN A 341 4.17 33.24 -21.41
C ASN A 341 4.35 34.03 -20.09
N ASP A 342 3.30 34.14 -19.29
CA ASP A 342 3.36 34.80 -17.98
C ASP A 342 4.32 34.09 -17.02
N ALA A 343 4.27 32.76 -16.96
CA ALA A 343 5.15 31.96 -16.10
C ALA A 343 6.62 32.03 -16.55
N MET A 344 6.88 32.08 -17.86
CA MET A 344 8.22 32.30 -18.41
C MET A 344 8.71 33.70 -18.04
N GLN A 345 7.90 34.74 -18.26
CA GLN A 345 8.27 36.11 -17.92
C GLN A 345 8.61 36.26 -16.42
N TYR A 346 7.75 35.75 -15.54
CA TYR A 346 7.96 35.81 -14.09
C TYR A 346 9.16 34.96 -13.64
N GLY A 347 9.22 33.70 -14.07
CA GLY A 347 10.27 32.77 -13.64
C GLY A 347 11.68 33.18 -14.08
N PHE A 348 11.82 33.79 -15.27
CA PHE A 348 13.10 34.31 -15.75
C PHE A 348 13.47 35.66 -15.10
N ALA A 349 12.51 36.50 -14.74
CA ALA A 349 12.77 37.71 -13.96
C ALA A 349 13.26 37.38 -12.54
N GLU A 350 12.63 36.42 -11.86
CA GLU A 350 13.12 35.94 -10.56
C GLU A 350 14.52 35.32 -10.65
N ALA A 351 14.75 34.44 -11.64
CA ALA A 351 16.07 33.86 -11.87
C ALA A 351 17.14 34.94 -12.14
N GLN A 352 16.77 36.03 -12.83
CA GLN A 352 17.65 37.17 -13.03
C GLN A 352 17.98 37.89 -11.72
N THR A 353 17.02 38.11 -10.82
CA THR A 353 17.31 38.69 -9.49
C THR A 353 18.21 37.79 -8.65
N ALA A 354 18.04 36.46 -8.77
CA ALA A 354 18.89 35.49 -8.11
C ALA A 354 20.35 35.51 -8.62
N THR A 355 20.59 35.88 -9.89
CA THR A 355 21.96 36.06 -10.42
C THR A 355 22.76 37.17 -9.73
N GLN A 356 22.06 38.10 -9.06
CA GLN A 356 22.67 39.20 -8.30
C GLN A 356 22.91 38.83 -6.82
N SER A 357 22.37 37.69 -6.38
CA SER A 357 22.55 37.11 -5.05
C SER A 357 23.63 36.01 -5.08
N ALA A 358 24.24 35.64 -3.95
CA ALA A 358 25.36 34.68 -3.88
C ALA A 358 25.03 33.21 -4.27
N ARG A 359 23.90 32.93 -4.94
CA ARG A 359 23.54 31.61 -5.49
C ARG A 359 23.95 31.55 -6.96
N THR A 360 24.57 30.45 -7.41
CA THR A 360 24.80 30.19 -8.83
C THR A 360 23.46 29.96 -9.54
N PRO A 361 23.04 30.84 -10.46
CA PRO A 361 21.75 30.74 -11.16
C PRO A 361 21.84 29.68 -12.27
N SER A 362 20.84 28.79 -12.35
CA SER A 362 20.76 27.76 -13.41
C SER A 362 19.52 27.97 -14.27
N LEU A 363 19.70 27.82 -15.60
CA LEU A 363 18.63 27.94 -16.59
C LEU A 363 17.50 26.91 -16.36
N LEU A 364 17.84 25.78 -15.75
CA LEU A 364 16.95 24.66 -15.47
C LEU A 364 16.67 24.53 -13.97
N SER A 365 16.54 25.66 -13.27
CA SER A 365 16.15 25.66 -11.86
C SER A 365 14.84 24.86 -11.67
N ALA A 366 14.77 24.07 -10.60
CA ALA A 366 13.61 23.22 -10.35
C ALA A 366 12.32 24.04 -10.21
N GLU A 367 12.41 25.25 -9.65
CA GLU A 367 11.29 26.17 -9.42
C GLU A 367 10.75 26.76 -10.74
N THR A 368 11.63 27.31 -11.60
CA THR A 368 11.24 27.85 -12.91
C THR A 368 10.68 26.75 -13.80
N VAL A 369 11.33 25.58 -13.84
CA VAL A 369 10.86 24.44 -14.62
C VAL A 369 9.50 23.94 -14.11
N ALA A 370 9.31 23.86 -12.79
CA ALA A 370 8.03 23.47 -12.21
C ALA A 370 6.93 24.47 -12.56
N SER A 371 7.16 25.77 -12.39
CA SER A 371 6.19 26.85 -12.65
C SER A 371 5.75 26.91 -14.12
N VAL A 372 6.71 26.88 -15.07
CA VAL A 372 6.39 26.93 -16.50
C VAL A 372 5.73 25.64 -16.95
N ASN A 373 6.20 24.49 -16.47
CA ASN A 373 5.48 23.25 -16.73
C ASN A 373 4.07 23.38 -16.14
N ASP A 374 3.90 23.85 -14.89
CA ASP A 374 2.64 24.16 -14.17
C ASP A 374 1.65 24.91 -15.05
N ALA A 375 2.04 26.04 -15.62
CA ALA A 375 1.27 26.77 -16.62
C ALA A 375 0.85 25.89 -17.82
N ALA A 376 1.77 25.09 -18.36
CA ALA A 376 1.52 24.26 -19.55
C ALA A 376 0.57 23.06 -19.36
N ASP A 377 -0.03 22.76 -18.20
CA ASP A 377 -0.90 21.58 -18.06
C ASP A 377 -2.38 21.90 -18.11
N LEU A 378 -3.12 21.09 -18.87
CA LEU A 378 -4.56 21.22 -19.00
C LEU A 378 -5.33 20.29 -18.05
N SER A 379 -4.62 19.62 -17.13
CA SER A 379 -5.16 18.67 -16.14
C SER A 379 -6.46 19.12 -15.52
N LEU A 380 -6.46 20.34 -15.01
CA LEU A 380 -7.53 20.93 -14.23
C LEU A 380 -8.89 20.94 -14.96
N HIS A 381 -8.88 20.88 -16.29
CA HIS A 381 -10.08 20.94 -17.13
C HIS A 381 -10.54 19.58 -17.67
N PHE A 382 -9.64 18.60 -17.79
CA PHE A 382 -9.92 17.31 -18.44
C PHE A 382 -9.85 16.10 -17.51
N ASP A 383 -9.34 16.26 -16.29
CA ASP A 383 -9.28 15.18 -15.32
C ASP A 383 -10.64 14.93 -14.67
N GLY A 384 -11.20 13.75 -14.90
CA GLY A 384 -12.52 13.36 -14.38
C GLY A 384 -12.53 13.00 -12.89
N SER A 385 -11.40 13.09 -12.18
CA SER A 385 -11.31 12.71 -10.76
C SER A 385 -12.17 13.60 -9.87
N ASN A 386 -12.19 14.92 -10.12
CA ASN A 386 -13.02 15.85 -9.35
C ASN A 386 -14.52 15.58 -9.56
N ALA A 387 -14.93 15.32 -10.80
CA ALA A 387 -16.31 14.97 -11.14
C ALA A 387 -16.78 13.66 -10.47
N LEU A 388 -15.92 12.62 -10.39
CA LEU A 388 -16.25 11.40 -9.65
C LEU A 388 -16.37 11.64 -8.14
N LEU A 389 -15.55 12.53 -7.58
CA LEU A 389 -15.68 12.89 -6.16
C LEU A 389 -16.98 13.64 -5.89
N ALA A 390 -17.36 14.56 -6.76
CA ALA A 390 -18.64 15.25 -6.67
C ALA A 390 -19.82 14.27 -6.80
N ARG A 391 -19.73 13.29 -7.71
CA ARG A 391 -20.70 12.19 -7.81
C ARG A 391 -20.80 11.43 -6.49
N ASN A 392 -19.67 10.98 -5.92
CA ASN A 392 -19.67 10.22 -4.67
C ASN A 392 -20.25 11.05 -3.52
N GLU A 393 -19.96 12.36 -3.49
CA GLU A 393 -20.54 13.29 -2.51
C GLU A 393 -22.07 13.37 -2.64
N GLN A 394 -22.59 13.56 -3.86
CA GLN A 394 -24.03 13.62 -4.13
C GLN A 394 -24.72 12.29 -3.84
N LEU A 395 -24.13 11.17 -4.25
CA LEU A 395 -24.63 9.83 -3.93
C LEU A 395 -24.68 9.63 -2.41
N ASN A 396 -23.62 10.00 -1.71
CA ASN A 396 -23.57 9.91 -0.25
C ASN A 396 -24.66 10.76 0.41
N ASN A 397 -24.88 11.99 -0.05
CA ASN A 397 -25.95 12.87 0.46
C ASN A 397 -27.33 12.29 0.17
N LYS A 398 -27.55 11.74 -1.03
CA LYS A 398 -28.79 11.09 -1.42
C LYS A 398 -29.09 9.89 -0.51
N LEU A 399 -28.08 9.07 -0.24
CA LEU A 399 -28.20 7.86 0.58
C LEU A 399 -28.30 8.12 2.09
N GLN A 400 -28.10 9.36 2.56
CA GLN A 400 -28.33 9.68 3.97
C GLN A 400 -29.80 9.49 4.37
N PRO A 401 -30.08 8.96 5.57
CA PRO A 401 -31.43 8.84 6.10
C PRO A 401 -32.06 10.21 6.35
N GLN A 402 -33.40 10.28 6.36
CA GLN A 402 -34.13 11.54 6.49
C GLN A 402 -33.81 12.30 7.78
N TRP A 403 -33.64 11.59 8.90
CA TRP A 403 -33.31 12.23 10.19
C TRP A 403 -31.96 12.99 10.16
N LEU A 404 -31.01 12.63 9.28
CA LEU A 404 -29.76 13.38 9.08
C LEU A 404 -29.90 14.57 8.13
N LYS A 405 -30.97 14.63 7.33
CA LYS A 405 -31.30 15.74 6.43
C LYS A 405 -32.16 16.82 7.10
N GLU A 406 -32.63 16.53 8.31
CA GLU A 406 -33.61 17.31 9.06
C GLU A 406 -33.15 17.59 10.50
N LEU A 407 -31.84 17.80 10.70
CA LEU A 407 -31.31 18.17 12.01
C LEU A 407 -31.80 19.54 12.46
N THR A 408 -31.94 19.72 13.78
CA THR A 408 -32.19 21.03 14.37
C THR A 408 -30.93 21.89 14.31
N LEU A 409 -31.08 23.22 14.40
CA LEU A 409 -29.93 24.14 14.39
C LEU A 409 -28.92 23.82 15.51
N GLU A 410 -29.40 23.45 16.70
CA GLU A 410 -28.56 23.04 17.82
C GLU A 410 -27.77 21.75 17.50
N GLN A 411 -28.43 20.75 16.93
CA GLN A 411 -27.78 19.49 16.51
C GLN A 411 -26.75 19.73 15.41
N GLU A 412 -27.04 20.62 14.45
CA GLU A 412 -26.09 21.03 13.42
C GLU A 412 -24.88 21.73 14.03
N THR A 413 -25.07 22.64 14.99
CA THR A 413 -23.97 23.34 15.68
C THR A 413 -23.10 22.35 16.44
N THR A 414 -23.69 21.46 17.25
CA THR A 414 -22.93 20.44 17.99
C THR A 414 -22.17 19.50 17.06
N TYR A 415 -22.80 19.08 15.95
CA TYR A 415 -22.10 18.29 14.94
C TYR A 415 -20.89 19.06 14.41
N ARG A 416 -21.05 20.32 13.99
CA ARG A 416 -19.97 21.14 13.43
C ARG A 416 -18.81 21.33 14.40
N GLU A 417 -19.08 21.50 15.69
CA GLU A 417 -18.05 21.61 16.73
C GLU A 417 -17.24 20.31 16.88
N LEU A 418 -17.93 19.16 16.93
CA LEU A 418 -17.28 17.85 16.99
C LEU A 418 -16.50 17.55 15.70
N ASP A 419 -17.04 17.99 14.56
CA ASP A 419 -16.40 17.89 13.26
C ASP A 419 -15.11 18.71 13.16
N GLU A 420 -15.15 19.94 13.67
CA GLU A 420 -14.02 20.83 13.74
C GLU A 420 -12.95 20.32 14.71
N ALA A 421 -13.35 19.72 15.84
CA ALA A 421 -12.44 19.12 16.80
C ALA A 421 -11.66 17.95 16.18
N GLU A 422 -12.34 17.03 15.49
CA GLU A 422 -11.69 15.93 14.77
C GLU A 422 -10.75 16.46 13.68
N HIS A 423 -11.18 17.49 12.95
CA HIS A 423 -10.34 18.09 11.91
C HIS A 423 -9.08 18.76 12.49
N LYS A 424 -9.20 19.51 13.58
CA LYS A 424 -8.07 20.12 14.29
C LYS A 424 -7.07 19.06 14.77
N SER A 425 -7.56 17.97 15.34
CA SER A 425 -6.71 16.84 15.77
C SER A 425 -5.99 16.19 14.58
N LEU A 426 -6.67 16.00 13.44
CA LEU A 426 -6.05 15.50 12.22
C LEU A 426 -4.98 16.45 11.68
N ALA A 427 -5.29 17.75 11.60
CA ALA A 427 -4.38 18.77 11.11
C ALA A 427 -3.11 18.88 11.99
N HIS A 428 -3.24 18.61 13.29
CA HIS A 428 -2.10 18.55 14.21
C HIS A 428 -1.27 17.27 14.04
N LEU A 429 -1.91 16.12 13.82
CA LEU A 429 -1.23 14.82 13.62
C LEU A 429 -0.46 14.78 12.29
N GLN A 430 -1.01 15.37 11.24
CA GLN A 430 -0.48 15.32 9.88
C GLN A 430 1.01 15.71 9.73
N PRO A 431 1.50 16.87 10.21
CA PRO A 431 2.93 17.20 10.11
C PRO A 431 3.82 16.26 10.93
N LEU A 432 3.31 15.70 12.04
CA LEU A 432 4.07 14.75 12.87
C LEU A 432 4.29 13.42 12.13
N LEU A 433 3.27 12.95 11.40
CA LEU A 433 3.39 11.77 10.54
C LEU A 433 4.35 12.00 9.37
N GLY A 434 4.37 13.22 8.82
CA GLY A 434 5.32 13.62 7.76
C GLY A 434 6.79 13.51 8.18
N SER A 435 7.08 13.42 9.48
CA SER A 435 8.43 13.16 10.00
C SER A 435 8.89 11.71 9.84
N ILE A 436 7.97 10.77 9.56
CA ILE A 436 8.29 9.37 9.28
C ILE A 436 8.48 9.23 7.77
N PRO A 437 9.72 8.99 7.28
CA PRO A 437 9.96 8.78 5.86
C PRO A 437 9.21 7.55 5.35
N SER A 438 8.72 7.58 4.11
CA SER A 438 8.21 6.37 3.48
C SER A 438 9.32 5.31 3.40
N LEU A 439 8.96 4.01 3.42
CA LEU A 439 9.95 2.92 3.31
C LEU A 439 10.85 3.06 2.09
N ASN A 440 10.33 3.51 0.95
CA ASN A 440 11.14 3.75 -0.25
C ASN A 440 12.14 4.91 -0.04
N THR A 441 11.68 6.04 0.48
CA THR A 441 12.54 7.18 0.82
C THR A 441 13.62 6.79 1.83
N PHE A 442 13.25 6.05 2.87
CA PHE A 442 14.16 5.56 3.89
C PHE A 442 15.18 4.58 3.33
N ALA A 443 14.74 3.60 2.52
CA ALA A 443 15.60 2.65 1.83
C ALA A 443 16.63 3.36 0.95
N LYS A 444 16.17 4.33 0.14
CA LYS A 444 17.03 5.16 -0.71
C LYS A 444 18.08 5.90 0.13
N GLN A 445 17.69 6.53 1.24
CA GLN A 445 18.61 7.26 2.11
C GLN A 445 19.65 6.34 2.75
N LEU A 446 19.22 5.20 3.29
CA LEU A 446 20.12 4.21 3.88
C LEU A 446 21.10 3.63 2.86
N LEU A 447 20.62 3.27 1.67
CA LEU A 447 21.47 2.73 0.60
C LEU A 447 22.45 3.77 0.05
N ALA A 448 22.01 5.02 -0.11
CA ALA A 448 22.91 6.11 -0.51
C ALA A 448 24.03 6.30 0.52
N GLN A 449 23.70 6.23 1.81
CA GLN A 449 24.68 6.30 2.90
C GLN A 449 25.61 5.07 2.91
N ALA A 450 25.06 3.86 2.75
CA ALA A 450 25.84 2.63 2.72
C ALA A 450 26.81 2.58 1.52
N LEU A 451 26.37 3.02 0.34
CA LEU A 451 27.21 3.20 -0.84
C LEU A 451 28.30 4.24 -0.60
N LYS A 452 27.95 5.39 -0.03
CA LYS A 452 28.93 6.43 0.32
C LYS A 452 30.01 5.90 1.24
N VAL A 453 29.64 5.12 2.27
CA VAL A 453 30.59 4.51 3.21
C VAL A 453 31.46 3.46 2.52
N LYS A 454 30.88 2.50 1.77
CA LYS A 454 31.66 1.44 1.10
C LYS A 454 32.56 1.95 -0.02
N LEU A 455 32.21 3.07 -0.67
CA LEU A 455 32.96 3.65 -1.78
C LEU A 455 33.80 4.86 -1.37
N GLN A 456 33.82 5.21 -0.09
CA GLN A 456 34.46 6.44 0.42
C GLN A 456 35.93 6.55 0.04
N ASP A 457 36.68 5.44 0.11
CA ASP A 457 38.12 5.41 -0.17
C ASP A 457 38.45 5.67 -1.65
N ARG A 458 37.52 5.36 -2.56
CA ARG A 458 37.72 5.47 -4.01
C ARG A 458 36.98 6.66 -4.62
N TYR A 459 35.86 7.09 -4.03
CA TYR A 459 34.99 8.15 -4.52
C TYR A 459 34.40 9.01 -3.37
N PRO A 460 35.22 9.75 -2.60
CA PRO A 460 34.80 10.44 -1.38
C PRO A 460 33.76 11.55 -1.59
N ASN A 461 33.72 12.14 -2.78
CA ASN A 461 32.82 13.24 -3.14
C ASN A 461 31.67 12.81 -4.07
N ALA A 462 31.56 11.52 -4.41
CA ALA A 462 30.52 11.05 -5.31
C ALA A 462 29.18 10.95 -4.57
N GLN A 463 28.18 11.69 -5.05
CA GLN A 463 26.79 11.51 -4.64
C GLN A 463 26.15 10.52 -5.60
N ILE A 464 25.83 9.32 -5.10
CA ILE A 464 25.22 8.24 -5.88
C ILE A 464 23.74 8.17 -5.48
N ASP A 465 22.85 8.26 -6.47
CA ASP A 465 21.42 8.03 -6.27
C ASP A 465 21.11 6.53 -6.50
N PRO A 466 20.70 5.76 -5.46
CA PRO A 466 20.38 4.34 -5.60
C PRO A 466 19.23 4.04 -6.58
N ASP A 467 18.36 5.00 -6.89
CA ASP A 467 17.29 4.82 -7.89
C ASP A 467 17.85 4.84 -9.33
N ASN A 468 19.01 5.45 -9.54
CA ASN A 468 19.69 5.49 -10.83
C ASN A 468 20.71 4.36 -11.00
N VAL A 469 21.00 3.60 -9.93
CA VAL A 469 21.83 2.39 -9.99
C VAL A 469 20.94 1.24 -10.44
N MET A 470 20.89 1.03 -11.76
CA MET A 470 20.09 -0.04 -12.37
C MET A 470 20.84 -1.37 -12.29
N VAL A 471 20.25 -2.32 -11.57
CA VAL A 471 20.71 -3.70 -11.46
C VAL A 471 20.06 -4.52 -12.57
N GLN A 472 20.91 -5.09 -13.42
CA GLN A 472 20.53 -6.04 -14.45
C GLN A 472 20.62 -7.46 -13.90
N ILE A 473 19.49 -8.15 -13.84
CA ILE A 473 19.35 -9.54 -13.41
C ILE A 473 19.19 -10.40 -14.66
N THR A 474 20.14 -11.29 -14.91
CA THR A 474 20.10 -12.22 -16.06
C THR A 474 19.87 -13.62 -15.55
N THR A 475 18.73 -14.24 -15.85
CA THR A 475 18.39 -15.62 -15.42
C THR A 475 18.41 -16.55 -16.63
N GLN A 476 19.20 -17.63 -16.56
CA GLN A 476 19.09 -18.71 -17.57
C GLN A 476 18.07 -19.76 -17.14
N PRO A 477 17.11 -20.12 -18.01
CA PRO A 477 16.25 -21.28 -17.77
C PRO A 477 17.07 -22.57 -17.75
N PRO A 478 16.72 -23.58 -16.92
CA PRO A 478 17.36 -24.88 -17.01
C PRO A 478 17.15 -25.47 -18.41
N GLY A 479 18.24 -25.92 -19.04
CA GLY A 479 18.18 -26.54 -20.37
C GLY A 479 17.63 -27.96 -20.27
N ASN A 480 16.57 -28.26 -21.04
CA ASN A 480 16.12 -29.64 -21.24
C ASN A 480 17.14 -30.39 -22.10
N SER A 481 17.99 -31.22 -21.49
CA SER A 481 18.75 -32.25 -22.20
C SER A 481 17.90 -33.50 -22.33
N GLY A 482 16.95 -33.49 -23.28
CA GLY A 482 16.06 -34.62 -23.57
C GLY A 482 15.74 -34.71 -25.08
N LEU A 483 16.26 -35.77 -25.71
CA LEU A 483 15.96 -36.39 -27.01
C LEU A 483 15.03 -35.64 -28.01
N SER A 484 15.62 -35.34 -29.18
CA SER A 484 15.04 -34.92 -30.49
C SER A 484 15.08 -33.42 -30.84
N GLY A 485 15.88 -33.11 -31.87
CA GLY A 485 15.53 -32.13 -32.92
C GLY A 485 15.63 -30.63 -32.60
N THR A 486 16.69 -29.99 -33.08
CA THR A 486 16.93 -28.53 -33.18
C THR A 486 17.15 -27.77 -31.86
N GLN A 487 18.41 -27.41 -31.63
CA GLN A 487 18.85 -26.59 -30.50
C GLN A 487 18.52 -25.10 -30.76
N ASN A 488 17.48 -24.59 -30.10
CA ASN A 488 17.42 -23.17 -29.72
C ASN A 488 17.62 -23.13 -28.21
N ALA A 489 18.81 -22.72 -27.76
CA ALA A 489 19.04 -22.46 -26.34
C ALA A 489 17.99 -21.43 -25.86
N PRO A 490 17.32 -21.66 -24.72
CA PRO A 490 16.39 -20.68 -24.16
C PRO A 490 17.11 -19.33 -24.01
N LYS A 491 16.53 -18.26 -24.55
CA LYS A 491 17.10 -16.92 -24.37
C LYS A 491 17.10 -16.57 -22.88
N PRO A 492 18.20 -16.00 -22.34
CA PRO A 492 18.23 -15.57 -20.96
C PRO A 492 17.16 -14.50 -20.73
N LYS A 493 16.44 -14.61 -19.61
CA LYS A 493 15.51 -13.57 -19.19
C LYS A 493 16.32 -12.46 -18.53
N ILE A 494 16.16 -11.22 -19.01
CA ILE A 494 16.83 -10.04 -18.45
C ILE A 494 15.76 -9.17 -17.81
N ASP A 495 15.86 -8.99 -16.50
CA ASP A 495 15.03 -8.08 -15.72
C ASP A 495 15.92 -6.93 -15.20
N ASN A 496 15.43 -5.69 -15.24
CA ASN A 496 16.14 -4.52 -14.72
C ASN A 496 15.36 -3.93 -13.53
N THR A 497 16.05 -3.68 -12.43
CA THR A 497 15.47 -3.08 -11.21
C THR A 497 16.43 -2.03 -10.66
N SER A 498 15.94 -0.98 -9.99
CA SER A 498 16.85 -0.08 -9.26
C SER A 498 17.41 -0.79 -8.03
N LEU A 499 18.54 -0.30 -7.49
CA LEU A 499 19.12 -0.82 -6.26
C LEU A 499 18.17 -0.64 -5.07
N THR A 500 17.47 0.49 -5.00
CA THR A 500 16.42 0.73 -3.98
C THR A 500 15.34 -0.33 -4.06
N GLU A 501 14.82 -0.58 -5.26
CA GLU A 501 13.75 -1.54 -5.47
C GLU A 501 14.21 -2.97 -5.19
N MET A 502 15.47 -3.29 -5.51
CA MET A 502 16.08 -4.58 -5.25
C MET A 502 16.28 -4.84 -3.74
N ALA A 503 16.73 -3.84 -2.98
CA ALA A 503 16.89 -3.97 -1.53
C ALA A 503 15.55 -4.17 -0.79
N LEU A 504 14.46 -3.69 -1.40
CA LEU A 504 13.09 -3.90 -0.91
C LEU A 504 12.49 -5.24 -1.35
N MET A 505 13.13 -5.97 -2.28
CA MET A 505 12.76 -7.35 -2.58
C MET A 505 13.38 -8.25 -1.51
N ASN A 506 12.53 -8.92 -0.71
CA ASN A 506 13.00 -9.89 0.29
C ASN A 506 14.00 -10.90 -0.32
N THR A 507 15.13 -11.09 0.34
CA THR A 507 16.34 -11.76 -0.16
C THR A 507 16.35 -13.28 0.09
N ALA A 508 15.32 -13.82 0.74
CA ALA A 508 15.13 -15.27 0.94
C ALA A 508 15.17 -16.11 -0.36
N PRO A 509 14.68 -15.65 -1.53
CA PRO A 509 14.82 -16.37 -2.80
C PRO A 509 16.26 -16.48 -3.32
N TRP A 510 17.22 -15.78 -2.71
CA TRP A 510 18.59 -15.66 -3.24
C TRP A 510 19.56 -16.67 -2.65
N LYS A 511 19.16 -17.39 -1.59
CA LYS A 511 19.94 -18.44 -0.93
C LYS A 511 19.65 -19.84 -1.47
N ASP A 512 18.60 -20.01 -2.28
CA ASP A 512 18.29 -21.30 -2.89
C ASP A 512 18.98 -21.42 -4.26
N ASN A 513 19.54 -22.59 -4.53
CA ASN A 513 20.67 -22.83 -5.42
C ASN A 513 20.32 -22.75 -6.93
N SER A 514 19.66 -21.68 -7.39
CA SER A 514 19.40 -21.41 -8.80
C SER A 514 20.70 -20.97 -9.50
N LEU A 515 21.50 -21.94 -9.91
CA LEU A 515 22.83 -21.87 -10.55
C LEU A 515 22.92 -21.05 -11.87
N THR A 516 21.99 -20.13 -12.17
CA THR A 516 21.91 -19.46 -13.48
C THR A 516 21.58 -17.97 -13.47
N SER A 517 21.59 -17.29 -12.31
CA SER A 517 21.36 -15.83 -12.26
C SER A 517 22.64 -14.99 -12.06
N THR A 518 22.93 -14.06 -12.96
CA THR A 518 24.01 -13.06 -12.82
C THR A 518 23.47 -11.66 -12.62
N TRP A 519 24.05 -10.91 -11.68
CA TRP A 519 23.66 -9.54 -11.37
C TRP A 519 24.81 -8.58 -11.61
N THR A 520 24.51 -7.47 -12.28
CA THR A 520 25.47 -6.39 -12.48
C THR A 520 24.77 -5.05 -12.40
N ALA A 521 25.36 -4.06 -11.76
CA ALA A 521 24.79 -2.72 -11.69
C ALA A 521 25.81 -1.66 -12.08
N ARG A 522 25.44 -0.79 -13.03
CA ARG A 522 26.30 0.35 -13.41
C ARG A 522 26.02 1.51 -12.46
N VAL A 523 27.06 1.98 -11.81
CA VAL A 523 27.00 3.13 -10.89
C VAL A 523 27.46 4.37 -11.64
N VAL A 524 26.63 5.40 -11.59
CA VAL A 524 26.95 6.74 -12.10
C VAL A 524 26.89 7.76 -10.97
N ASP A 525 27.64 8.85 -11.09
CA ASP A 525 27.50 10.00 -10.18
C ASP A 525 26.25 10.84 -10.51
N ALA A 526 26.01 11.89 -9.72
CA ALA A 526 24.91 12.83 -9.93
C ALA A 526 24.93 13.52 -11.31
N ASN A 527 26.07 13.54 -12.00
CA ASN A 527 26.26 14.11 -13.34
C ASN A 527 26.19 13.05 -14.45
N ALA A 528 25.73 11.84 -14.12
CA ALA A 528 25.66 10.67 -15.01
C ALA A 528 27.02 10.15 -15.52
N ASN A 529 28.13 10.52 -14.88
CA ASN A 529 29.44 9.95 -15.21
C ASN A 529 29.55 8.53 -14.66
N TYR A 530 30.02 7.61 -15.49
CA TYR A 530 30.31 6.23 -15.06
C TYR A 530 31.40 6.22 -13.98
N LEU A 531 31.09 5.61 -12.84
CA LEU A 531 32.04 5.39 -11.75
C LEU A 531 32.61 3.97 -11.82
N LEU A 532 31.73 2.97 -11.73
CA LEU A 532 32.11 1.55 -11.68
C LEU A 532 30.91 0.63 -11.95
N THR A 533 31.18 -0.67 -12.06
CA THR A 533 30.16 -1.72 -12.14
C THR A 533 30.22 -2.58 -10.87
N LEU A 534 29.09 -2.72 -10.19
CA LEU A 534 28.93 -3.60 -9.02
C LEU A 534 28.57 -5.00 -9.48
N ASP A 535 29.22 -6.00 -8.90
CA ASP A 535 28.91 -7.41 -9.12
C ASP A 535 27.88 -7.93 -8.10
N LYS A 536 27.44 -9.18 -8.33
CA LYS A 536 26.45 -9.85 -7.48
C LYS A 536 26.88 -9.87 -6.01
N THR A 537 28.12 -10.25 -5.72
CA THR A 537 28.62 -10.39 -4.34
C THR A 537 28.57 -9.06 -3.60
N PHE A 538 29.02 -7.97 -4.25
CA PHE A 538 28.95 -6.64 -3.66
C PHE A 538 27.50 -6.22 -3.37
N LEU A 539 26.59 -6.45 -4.33
CA LEU A 539 25.18 -6.08 -4.20
C LEU A 539 24.51 -6.85 -3.05
N GLU A 540 24.76 -8.15 -2.94
CA GLU A 540 24.25 -8.98 -1.84
C GLU A 540 24.77 -8.53 -0.47
N GLU A 541 26.08 -8.24 -0.38
CA GLU A 541 26.70 -7.78 0.85
C GLU A 541 26.16 -6.38 1.25
N LEU A 542 26.03 -5.46 0.30
CA LEU A 542 25.48 -4.13 0.53
C LEU A 542 24.05 -4.21 1.05
N ILE A 543 23.17 -4.98 0.39
CA ILE A 543 21.76 -5.09 0.77
C ILE A 543 21.61 -5.76 2.14
N SER A 544 22.33 -6.87 2.37
CA SER A 544 22.25 -7.61 3.64
C SER A 544 22.77 -6.83 4.84
N GLN A 545 23.88 -6.09 4.69
CA GLN A 545 24.43 -5.27 5.77
C GLN A 545 23.59 -4.01 6.03
N THR A 546 22.93 -3.48 5.00
CA THR A 546 22.07 -2.30 5.17
C THR A 546 20.84 -2.62 6.02
N ASP A 547 20.29 -3.84 5.91
CA ASP A 547 19.12 -4.31 6.66
C ASP A 547 17.99 -3.25 6.69
N VAL A 548 17.56 -2.83 5.50
CA VAL A 548 16.54 -1.77 5.34
C VAL A 548 15.28 -2.10 6.14
N GLY A 549 14.85 -3.37 6.13
CA GLY A 549 13.67 -3.83 6.86
C GLY A 549 13.84 -3.71 8.38
N GLY A 550 14.90 -4.27 8.95
CA GLY A 550 15.16 -4.21 10.39
C GLY A 550 15.42 -2.79 10.89
N GLN A 551 16.10 -1.94 10.12
CA GLN A 551 16.31 -0.54 10.47
C GLN A 551 15.02 0.29 10.40
N TYR A 552 14.11 -0.01 9.46
CA TYR A 552 12.84 0.70 9.38
C TYR A 552 11.91 0.33 10.55
N LEU A 553 11.89 -0.95 10.96
CA LEU A 553 11.15 -1.37 12.16
C LEU A 553 11.66 -0.65 13.42
N LYS A 554 12.98 -0.50 13.57
CA LYS A 554 13.58 0.29 14.66
C LYS A 554 13.13 1.76 14.63
N LEU A 555 13.10 2.38 13.44
CA LEU A 555 12.61 3.74 13.28
C LEU A 555 11.14 3.88 13.71
N LEU A 556 10.28 2.94 13.31
CA LEU A 556 8.89 2.92 13.73
C LEU A 556 8.79 2.77 15.25
N ASP A 557 9.58 1.89 15.86
CA ASP A 557 9.59 1.70 17.30
C ASP A 557 10.05 2.96 18.06
N GLU A 558 11.08 3.65 17.57
CA GLU A 558 11.56 4.90 18.16
C GLU A 558 10.52 6.03 18.07
N LYS A 559 9.83 6.14 16.93
CA LYS A 559 8.90 7.25 16.65
C LYS A 559 7.49 7.04 17.19
N LEU A 560 7.07 5.79 17.36
CA LEU A 560 5.70 5.42 17.73
C LEU A 560 5.62 4.79 19.12
N SER A 561 6.73 4.73 19.88
CA SER A 561 6.74 4.10 21.19
C SER A 561 5.70 4.70 22.15
N PRO A 562 4.85 3.88 22.78
CA PRO A 562 3.87 4.34 23.76
C PRO A 562 4.51 4.78 25.08
N THR A 563 5.76 4.36 25.35
CA THR A 563 6.49 4.61 26.60
C THR A 563 7.59 5.66 26.43
N ALA A 564 7.55 6.43 25.35
CA ALA A 564 8.52 7.49 25.12
C ALA A 564 8.52 8.49 26.29
N THR A 565 9.70 8.93 26.72
CA THR A 565 9.86 9.77 27.92
C THR A 565 9.99 11.26 27.61
N SER A 566 10.48 11.64 26.42
CA SER A 566 10.59 13.04 25.99
C SER A 566 9.29 13.57 25.40
N ASP A 567 9.10 14.89 25.49
CA ASP A 567 7.90 15.56 24.96
C ASP A 567 7.81 15.46 23.43
N GLU A 568 8.94 15.53 22.72
CA GLU A 568 8.97 15.36 21.26
C GLU A 568 8.56 13.96 20.82
N ALA A 569 8.95 12.93 21.58
CA ALA A 569 8.65 11.54 21.24
C ALA A 569 7.22 11.13 21.65
N LYS A 570 6.58 11.86 22.59
CA LYS A 570 5.16 11.70 22.94
C LYS A 570 4.21 12.45 22.00
N ALA A 571 4.69 13.46 21.28
CA ALA A 571 3.86 14.32 20.45
C ALA A 571 3.01 13.54 19.44
N LEU A 572 3.62 12.60 18.70
CA LEU A 572 2.93 11.81 17.68
C LEU A 572 1.91 10.82 18.31
N PRO A 573 2.28 9.95 19.26
CA PRO A 573 1.29 9.09 19.95
C PRO A 573 0.13 9.87 20.58
N ASN A 574 0.38 11.04 21.17
CA ASN A 574 -0.66 11.85 21.79
C ASN A 574 -1.60 12.47 20.76
N ALA A 575 -1.06 13.08 19.69
CA ALA A 575 -1.88 13.64 18.62
C ALA A 575 -2.77 12.58 17.96
N TRP A 576 -2.27 11.34 17.87
CA TRP A 576 -3.04 10.20 17.37
C TRP A 576 -4.19 9.82 18.29
N LYS A 577 -3.94 9.72 19.60
CA LYS A 577 -4.98 9.42 20.61
C LYS A 577 -6.06 10.49 20.63
N GLU A 578 -5.68 11.78 20.53
CA GLU A 578 -6.63 12.89 20.49
C GLU A 578 -7.53 12.86 19.26
N LEU A 579 -7.01 12.45 18.09
CA LEU A 579 -7.82 12.22 16.90
C LEU A 579 -8.84 11.08 17.13
N GLN A 580 -8.41 9.96 17.72
CA GLN A 580 -9.32 8.84 17.99
C GLN A 580 -10.43 9.20 18.97
N LYS A 581 -10.13 9.98 20.01
CA LYS A 581 -11.13 10.51 20.94
C LYS A 581 -12.13 11.42 20.25
N ALA A 582 -11.64 12.39 19.47
CA ALA A 582 -12.49 13.34 18.76
C ALA A 582 -13.44 12.63 17.79
N ARG A 583 -12.93 11.64 17.06
CA ARG A 583 -13.74 10.79 16.18
C ARG A 583 -14.81 10.00 16.94
N MET A 584 -14.42 9.30 18.01
CA MET A 584 -15.34 8.47 18.79
C MET A 584 -16.46 9.33 19.43
N ALA A 585 -16.14 10.55 19.87
CA ALA A 585 -17.13 11.51 20.37
C ALA A 585 -18.13 11.93 19.28
N LYS A 586 -17.65 12.19 18.06
CA LYS A 586 -18.51 12.50 16.91
C LYS A 586 -19.40 11.31 16.52
N ASP A 587 -18.84 10.11 16.47
CA ASP A 587 -19.56 8.88 16.17
C ASP A 587 -20.65 8.59 17.22
N ALA A 588 -20.38 8.86 18.49
CA ALA A 588 -21.37 8.74 19.56
C ALA A 588 -22.52 9.76 19.40
N PHE A 589 -22.21 11.01 19.00
CA PHE A 589 -23.22 12.02 18.71
C PHE A 589 -24.09 11.63 17.50
N ILE A 590 -23.51 11.16 16.41
CA ILE A 590 -24.29 10.68 15.25
C ILE A 590 -25.19 9.51 15.65
N THR A 591 -24.69 8.62 16.51
CA THR A 591 -25.47 7.48 17.03
C THR A 591 -26.63 7.94 17.91
N SER A 592 -26.45 8.97 18.74
CA SER A 592 -27.53 9.45 19.64
C SER A 592 -28.73 10.01 18.87
N LEU A 593 -28.48 10.50 17.66
CA LEU A 593 -29.48 11.01 16.71
C LEU A 593 -30.21 9.91 15.92
N ASP A 594 -29.64 8.70 15.80
CA ASP A 594 -30.26 7.59 15.09
C ASP A 594 -31.43 7.01 15.92
N PRO A 595 -32.69 7.07 15.42
CA PRO A 595 -33.85 6.57 16.14
C PRO A 595 -33.81 5.06 16.40
N ASP A 596 -33.03 4.31 15.61
CA ASP A 596 -32.94 2.86 15.62
C ASP A 596 -31.60 2.36 16.18
N ALA A 597 -30.76 3.23 16.77
CA ALA A 597 -29.47 2.83 17.32
C ALA A 597 -29.56 2.05 18.64
N TYR A 598 -30.68 2.19 19.37
CA TYR A 598 -30.88 1.63 20.70
C TYR A 598 -32.09 0.69 20.74
N LEU A 599 -31.97 -0.40 21.50
CA LEU A 599 -33.00 -1.44 21.64
C LEU A 599 -34.22 -0.96 22.42
N ASN A 600 -34.03 0.02 23.31
CA ASN A 600 -35.08 0.54 24.18
C ASN A 600 -35.15 2.08 24.16
N LYS A 601 -36.36 2.60 24.42
CA LYS A 601 -36.61 4.06 24.47
C LYS A 601 -35.93 4.77 25.65
N GLN A 602 -35.41 4.02 26.64
CA GLN A 602 -34.70 4.61 27.77
C GLN A 602 -33.23 4.93 27.45
N LYS A 603 -32.73 4.53 26.27
CA LYS A 603 -31.38 4.79 25.75
C LYS A 603 -30.29 4.53 26.80
N ILE A 604 -30.39 3.43 27.54
CA ILE A 604 -29.43 3.11 28.61
C ILE A 604 -28.01 2.94 28.04
N ALA A 605 -27.91 2.34 26.86
CA ALA A 605 -26.67 2.21 26.11
C ALA A 605 -25.99 3.55 25.77
N GLU A 606 -26.75 4.63 25.57
CA GLU A 606 -26.18 5.98 25.39
C GLU A 606 -25.42 6.45 26.63
N GLN A 607 -25.93 6.12 27.83
CA GLN A 607 -25.24 6.43 29.09
C GLN A 607 -23.96 5.62 29.25
N TRP A 608 -23.92 4.37 28.75
CA TRP A 608 -22.71 3.56 28.75
C TRP A 608 -21.65 4.15 27.82
N ILE A 609 -22.04 4.53 26.60
CA ILE A 609 -21.14 5.19 25.63
C ILE A 609 -20.57 6.48 26.23
N LYS A 610 -21.44 7.34 26.79
CA LYS A 610 -21.02 8.60 27.40
C LYS A 610 -20.04 8.38 28.56
N ALA A 611 -20.33 7.44 29.46
CA ALA A 611 -19.43 7.09 30.56
C ALA A 611 -18.07 6.59 30.07
N THR A 612 -18.04 5.79 28.99
CA THR A 612 -16.79 5.31 28.38
C THR A 612 -15.98 6.45 27.75
N LEU A 613 -16.64 7.45 27.16
CA LEU A 613 -15.97 8.63 26.57
C LEU A 613 -15.42 9.59 27.62
N GLU A 614 -16.13 9.78 28.74
CA GLU A 614 -15.73 10.68 29.82
C GLU A 614 -14.63 10.08 30.72
N HIS A 615 -14.51 8.75 30.76
CA HIS A 615 -13.57 8.04 31.64
C HIS A 615 -12.65 7.10 30.84
N ASP A 616 -11.51 7.62 30.42
CA ASP A 616 -10.54 6.88 29.61
C ASP A 616 -9.87 5.73 30.37
N ASP A 617 -9.61 5.88 31.68
CA ASP A 617 -9.00 4.83 32.51
C ASP A 617 -10.06 3.93 33.16
N SER A 618 -9.92 2.61 32.91
CA SER A 618 -10.70 1.54 33.53
C SER A 618 -10.83 1.59 35.05
N THR A 619 -9.87 2.19 35.76
CA THR A 619 -9.91 2.34 37.22
C THR A 619 -10.89 3.42 37.68
N THR A 620 -11.31 4.31 36.78
CA THR A 620 -12.16 5.47 37.06
C THR A 620 -13.59 5.31 36.54
N TRP A 621 -13.93 4.16 35.93
CA TRP A 621 -15.23 3.96 35.30
C TRP A 621 -16.40 4.05 36.30
N PRO A 622 -17.46 4.82 35.97
CA PRO A 622 -18.58 5.02 36.86
C PRO A 622 -19.51 3.80 36.87
N ILE A 623 -20.29 3.69 37.95
CA ILE A 623 -21.41 2.75 38.03
C ILE A 623 -22.61 3.41 37.34
N VAL A 624 -23.10 2.84 36.25
CA VAL A 624 -24.27 3.34 35.52
C VAL A 624 -25.47 2.44 35.80
N LYS A 625 -26.51 3.01 36.44
CA LYS A 625 -27.73 2.30 36.87
C LYS A 625 -27.46 1.00 37.66
N GLY A 626 -26.42 1.01 38.50
CA GLY A 626 -26.08 -0.12 39.39
C GLY A 626 -25.20 -1.21 38.76
N ALA A 627 -24.76 -1.05 37.51
CA ALA A 627 -23.79 -1.94 36.87
C ALA A 627 -22.46 -1.19 36.63
N SER A 628 -21.34 -1.87 36.88
CA SER A 628 -20.03 -1.41 36.42
C SER A 628 -19.93 -1.64 34.93
N ILE A 629 -19.42 -0.65 34.20
CA ILE A 629 -19.17 -0.77 32.77
C ILE A 629 -17.77 -1.35 32.57
N VAL A 630 -17.62 -2.30 31.65
CA VAL A 630 -16.32 -2.83 31.25
C VAL A 630 -16.19 -2.77 29.74
N SER A 631 -15.17 -2.06 29.26
CA SER A 631 -14.79 -2.02 27.85
C SER A 631 -13.87 -3.19 27.50
N HIS A 632 -14.14 -3.85 26.37
CA HIS A 632 -13.43 -5.03 25.89
C HIS A 632 -12.88 -4.77 24.48
N SER A 633 -11.66 -5.23 24.21
CA SER A 633 -11.18 -5.37 22.84
C SER A 633 -11.78 -6.62 22.20
N VAL A 634 -12.08 -6.54 20.90
CA VAL A 634 -12.57 -7.66 20.11
C VAL A 634 -11.37 -8.40 19.52
N ALA A 635 -11.34 -9.72 19.61
CA ALA A 635 -10.36 -10.57 18.95
C ALA A 635 -11.05 -11.63 18.09
N VAL A 636 -10.52 -11.87 16.89
CA VAL A 636 -10.98 -12.94 15.98
C VAL A 636 -9.81 -13.89 15.76
N ASP A 637 -10.04 -15.18 15.99
CA ASP A 637 -9.01 -16.23 15.89
C ASP A 637 -7.75 -15.88 16.71
N GLY A 638 -7.99 -15.34 17.91
CA GLY A 638 -6.96 -14.87 18.84
C GLY A 638 -6.33 -13.51 18.51
N LYS A 639 -6.54 -12.96 17.31
CA LYS A 639 -5.92 -11.70 16.89
C LYS A 639 -6.83 -10.51 17.21
N PRO A 640 -6.32 -9.44 17.85
CA PRO A 640 -7.13 -8.25 18.12
C PRO A 640 -7.59 -7.60 16.81
N VAL A 641 -8.85 -7.18 16.78
CA VAL A 641 -9.44 -6.44 15.67
C VAL A 641 -9.28 -4.95 15.95
N GLN A 642 -8.49 -4.29 15.12
CA GLN A 642 -8.14 -2.88 15.24
C GLN A 642 -9.37 -1.97 15.31
N GLY A 643 -9.40 -1.10 16.32
CA GLY A 643 -10.37 -0.01 16.45
C GLY A 643 -11.76 -0.45 16.90
N MET A 644 -11.99 -1.76 17.11
CA MET A 644 -13.25 -2.28 17.63
C MET A 644 -13.23 -2.36 19.15
N LEU A 645 -14.34 -1.96 19.75
CA LEU A 645 -14.55 -1.98 21.20
C LEU A 645 -15.93 -2.53 21.52
N VAL A 646 -16.05 -3.34 22.57
CA VAL A 646 -17.34 -3.75 23.14
C VAL A 646 -17.47 -3.22 24.55
N ILE A 647 -18.50 -2.41 24.79
CA ILE A 647 -18.85 -1.89 26.11
C ILE A 647 -19.91 -2.82 26.69
N LYS A 648 -19.56 -3.51 27.78
CA LYS A 648 -20.45 -4.49 28.43
C LYS A 648 -20.66 -4.14 29.90
N PRO A 649 -21.91 -3.94 30.36
CA PRO A 649 -22.23 -3.81 31.78
C PRO A 649 -22.14 -5.17 32.48
N THR A 650 -21.67 -5.20 33.73
CA THR A 650 -21.50 -6.46 34.48
C THR A 650 -22.80 -7.22 34.77
N ASN A 651 -23.93 -6.52 34.86
CA ASN A 651 -25.23 -7.09 35.26
C ASN A 651 -26.33 -6.87 34.20
N HIS A 652 -25.97 -6.79 32.92
CA HIS A 652 -26.94 -6.61 31.82
C HIS A 652 -26.58 -7.52 30.64
N PRO A 653 -27.56 -8.19 29.99
CA PRO A 653 -27.27 -9.05 28.84
C PRO A 653 -26.78 -8.25 27.63
N SER A 654 -27.36 -7.07 27.40
CA SER A 654 -27.02 -6.23 26.25
C SER A 654 -25.67 -5.53 26.39
N LEU A 655 -25.03 -5.35 25.25
CA LEU A 655 -23.72 -4.76 25.08
C LEU A 655 -23.76 -3.71 23.96
N VAL A 656 -22.75 -2.86 23.91
CA VAL A 656 -22.60 -1.90 22.81
C VAL A 656 -21.34 -2.22 22.03
N LEU A 657 -21.49 -2.45 20.73
CA LEU A 657 -20.38 -2.57 19.80
C LEU A 657 -20.03 -1.20 19.22
N TYR A 658 -18.78 -0.80 19.36
CA TYR A 658 -18.15 0.28 18.60
C TYR A 658 -17.31 -0.32 17.47
N SER A 659 -17.60 0.13 16.25
CA SER A 659 -17.01 -0.33 15.00
C SER A 659 -16.89 0.84 14.04
N PRO A 660 -15.76 1.57 14.04
CA PRO A 660 -15.57 2.72 13.17
C PRO A 660 -15.60 2.29 11.71
N ASP A 661 -16.49 2.92 10.93
CA ASP A 661 -16.73 2.61 9.51
C ASP A 661 -17.35 1.24 9.27
N ALA A 662 -18.22 0.83 10.21
CA ALA A 662 -18.99 -0.39 10.12
C ALA A 662 -19.61 -0.57 8.71
N PRO A 663 -19.69 -1.82 8.19
CA PRO A 663 -20.25 -2.10 6.86
C PRO A 663 -21.65 -1.54 6.62
N ASP A 664 -22.42 -1.39 7.69
CA ASP A 664 -23.79 -0.88 7.67
C ASP A 664 -23.92 0.61 8.03
N GLY A 665 -22.80 1.30 8.25
CA GLY A 665 -22.73 2.74 8.49
C GLY A 665 -22.94 3.19 9.94
N ARG A 666 -23.21 2.27 10.87
CA ARG A 666 -23.44 2.60 12.29
C ARG A 666 -22.18 2.39 13.13
N PRO A 667 -21.53 3.44 13.64
CA PRO A 667 -20.31 3.29 14.40
C PRO A 667 -20.57 2.68 15.77
N PHE A 668 -21.68 3.03 16.44
CA PHE A 668 -22.12 2.38 17.67
C PHE A 668 -23.44 1.63 17.45
N ARG A 669 -23.59 0.49 18.12
CA ARG A 669 -24.80 -0.34 18.09
C ARG A 669 -25.03 -1.02 19.42
N GLU A 670 -26.24 -0.91 19.95
CA GLU A 670 -26.69 -1.78 21.05
C GLU A 670 -27.07 -3.16 20.50
N ILE A 671 -26.53 -4.21 21.10
CA ILE A 671 -26.75 -5.62 20.75
C ILE A 671 -27.32 -6.34 21.96
N VAL A 672 -28.29 -7.23 21.72
CA VAL A 672 -29.10 -7.86 22.77
C VAL A 672 -28.26 -8.67 23.75
N ASP A 673 -27.27 -9.42 23.24
CA ASP A 673 -26.36 -10.30 23.97
C ASP A 673 -25.14 -10.68 23.11
N GLU A 674 -24.26 -11.56 23.63
CA GLU A 674 -23.07 -12.04 22.92
C GLU A 674 -23.40 -12.98 21.76
N ASP A 675 -24.50 -13.75 21.82
CA ASP A 675 -24.89 -14.66 20.73
C ASP A 675 -25.27 -13.86 19.48
N GLN A 676 -25.99 -12.76 19.64
CA GLN A 676 -26.32 -11.83 18.55
C GLN A 676 -25.10 -11.06 18.03
N LEU A 677 -24.11 -10.79 18.88
CA LEU A 677 -22.84 -10.21 18.46
C LEU A 677 -22.09 -11.20 17.55
N ASP A 678 -22.01 -12.47 17.95
CA ASP A 678 -21.36 -13.52 17.17
C ASP A 678 -22.08 -13.75 15.83
N GLU A 679 -23.42 -13.73 15.81
CA GLU A 679 -24.20 -13.83 14.57
C GLU A 679 -23.87 -12.68 13.60
N LEU A 680 -23.85 -11.43 14.09
CA LEU A 680 -23.54 -10.24 13.30
C LEU A 680 -22.13 -10.31 12.71
N LEU A 681 -21.13 -10.57 13.55
CA LEU A 681 -19.73 -10.59 13.15
C LEU A 681 -19.39 -11.76 12.22
N ASN A 682 -20.21 -12.81 12.20
CA ASN A 682 -20.04 -13.95 11.29
C ASN A 682 -20.57 -13.72 9.86
N THR A 683 -21.28 -12.62 9.60
CA THR A 683 -21.76 -12.29 8.26
C THR A 683 -20.61 -11.90 7.31
N ALA A 684 -20.80 -12.10 5.99
CA ALA A 684 -19.72 -11.91 5.00
C ALA A 684 -19.12 -10.48 4.98
N GLN A 685 -19.97 -9.46 5.16
CA GLN A 685 -19.53 -8.06 5.18
C GLN A 685 -18.69 -7.74 6.42
N TRP A 686 -19.07 -8.29 7.58
CA TRP A 686 -18.35 -8.09 8.83
C TRP A 686 -17.05 -8.90 8.91
N LYS A 687 -17.02 -10.12 8.38
CA LYS A 687 -15.78 -10.89 8.18
C LYS A 687 -14.77 -10.09 7.35
N THR A 688 -15.22 -9.57 6.20
CA THR A 688 -14.38 -8.71 5.35
C THR A 688 -13.87 -7.47 6.09
N TYR A 689 -14.74 -6.83 6.88
CA TYR A 689 -14.39 -5.66 7.69
C TYR A 689 -13.33 -5.97 8.77
N MET A 690 -13.44 -7.13 9.42
CA MET A 690 -12.50 -7.59 10.45
C MET A 690 -11.18 -8.09 9.84
N ASP A 691 -11.21 -8.80 8.70
CA ASP A 691 -10.00 -9.24 7.99
C ASP A 691 -9.10 -8.05 7.60
N GLN A 692 -9.71 -6.91 7.27
CA GLN A 692 -8.99 -5.65 6.98
C GLN A 692 -8.38 -4.98 8.21
N ARG A 693 -8.68 -5.45 9.42
CA ARG A 693 -8.33 -4.84 10.72
C ARG A 693 -7.57 -5.80 11.64
N VAL A 694 -7.24 -7.00 11.15
CA VAL A 694 -6.52 -8.02 11.89
C VAL A 694 -5.10 -8.15 11.32
N SER A 695 -4.14 -8.46 12.21
CA SER A 695 -2.74 -8.66 11.84
C SER A 695 -2.59 -9.79 10.79
N PRO A 696 -1.91 -9.52 9.65
CA PRO A 696 -1.63 -10.56 8.67
C PRO A 696 -0.50 -11.50 9.12
N ALA A 697 0.23 -11.16 10.20
CA ALA A 697 1.31 -11.98 10.69
C ALA A 697 0.78 -13.35 11.17
N ASP A 698 1.56 -14.38 10.87
CA ASP A 698 1.30 -15.70 11.42
C ASP A 698 1.71 -15.72 12.90
N ARG A 699 0.73 -15.53 13.78
CA ARG A 699 0.92 -15.56 15.24
C ARG A 699 1.59 -16.86 15.70
N TYR A 700 1.41 -17.94 14.95
CA TYR A 700 1.88 -19.29 15.24
C TYR A 700 3.06 -19.70 14.35
N GLY A 701 3.63 -18.78 13.58
CA GLY A 701 4.82 -19.03 12.77
C GLY A 701 6.02 -19.51 13.60
N ILE A 702 6.07 -19.17 14.89
CA ILE A 702 7.07 -19.69 15.84
C ILE A 702 7.08 -21.22 15.94
N TYR A 703 5.96 -21.89 15.63
CA TYR A 703 5.91 -23.34 15.63
C TYR A 703 6.57 -23.93 14.38
N ASP A 704 6.69 -23.17 13.28
CA ASP A 704 7.34 -23.62 12.05
C ASP A 704 8.86 -23.83 12.24
N ASP A 705 9.47 -23.15 13.22
CA ASP A 705 10.89 -23.28 13.59
C ASP A 705 11.18 -24.41 14.61
N LEU A 706 10.15 -25.14 15.07
CA LEU A 706 10.35 -26.27 15.99
C LEU A 706 10.89 -27.49 15.24
N PHE A 707 11.95 -28.10 15.81
CA PHE A 707 12.72 -29.24 15.28
C PHE A 707 11.91 -30.55 15.04
N LEU A 708 10.59 -30.54 15.18
CA LEU A 708 9.71 -31.72 15.12
C LEU A 708 8.52 -31.45 14.16
N PRO A 709 8.65 -31.78 12.85
CA PRO A 709 7.72 -31.37 11.78
C PRO A 709 6.26 -31.82 11.96
N GLY A 710 6.01 -32.92 12.69
CA GLY A 710 4.66 -33.40 13.00
C GLY A 710 4.01 -32.67 14.19
N ILE A 711 4.82 -32.22 15.15
CA ILE A 711 4.35 -31.56 16.38
C ILE A 711 4.16 -30.07 16.13
N SER A 712 4.99 -29.45 15.29
CA SER A 712 4.82 -28.05 14.85
C SER A 712 3.47 -27.82 14.18
N ARG A 713 3.12 -28.65 13.20
CA ARG A 713 1.84 -28.58 12.49
C ARG A 713 0.66 -28.80 13.44
N TRP A 714 0.75 -29.79 14.33
CA TRP A 714 -0.31 -30.05 15.31
C TRP A 714 -0.44 -28.91 16.34
N LEU A 715 0.65 -28.38 16.90
CA LEU A 715 0.62 -27.26 17.85
C LEU A 715 0.07 -25.99 17.21
N LYS A 716 0.45 -25.73 15.96
CA LYS A 716 -0.06 -24.61 15.16
C LYS A 716 -1.56 -24.74 14.94
N THR A 717 -2.03 -25.92 14.52
CA THR A 717 -3.46 -26.20 14.33
C THR A 717 -4.23 -26.18 15.65
N PHE A 718 -3.71 -26.77 16.73
CA PHE A 718 -4.36 -26.78 18.04
C PHE A 718 -4.44 -25.39 18.67
N ALA A 719 -3.37 -24.59 18.57
CA ALA A 719 -3.38 -23.22 19.05
C ALA A 719 -4.40 -22.38 18.26
N ALA A 720 -4.43 -22.54 16.93
CA ALA A 720 -5.42 -21.90 16.08
C ALA A 720 -6.86 -22.33 16.42
N ASP A 721 -7.11 -23.63 16.57
CA ASP A 721 -8.44 -24.18 16.93
C ASP A 721 -8.89 -23.72 18.32
N HIS A 722 -7.96 -23.59 19.27
CA HIS A 722 -8.28 -23.12 20.62
C HIS A 722 -8.57 -21.62 20.68
N GLU A 723 -8.03 -20.83 19.77
CA GLU A 723 -8.30 -19.40 19.67
C GLU A 723 -9.37 -19.05 18.63
N ALA A 724 -9.88 -20.05 17.90
CA ALA A 724 -10.87 -19.89 16.85
C ALA A 724 -12.14 -19.19 17.35
N GLY A 725 -12.69 -18.33 16.49
CA GLY A 725 -13.90 -17.56 16.76
C GLY A 725 -13.63 -16.20 17.40
N ILE A 726 -14.72 -15.55 17.84
CA ILE A 726 -14.69 -14.20 18.40
C ILE A 726 -14.51 -14.27 19.91
N ARG A 727 -13.68 -13.38 20.47
CA ARG A 727 -13.45 -13.25 21.92
C ARG A 727 -13.42 -11.80 22.35
N LEU A 728 -14.00 -11.54 23.53
CA LEU A 728 -13.96 -10.24 24.19
C LEU A 728 -12.92 -10.25 25.30
N ASN A 729 -11.90 -9.39 25.19
CA ASN A 729 -10.84 -9.27 26.19
C ASN A 729 -10.99 -7.95 26.96
N PRO A 730 -11.17 -7.96 28.29
CA PRO A 730 -11.29 -6.73 29.07
C PRO A 730 -10.07 -5.81 28.89
N ILE A 731 -10.32 -4.54 28.60
CA ILE A 731 -9.28 -3.51 28.55
C ILE A 731 -8.91 -3.14 29.99
N LYS A 732 -7.61 -3.16 30.28
CA LYS A 732 -7.02 -2.71 31.54
C LYS A 732 -6.26 -1.41 31.29
N GLY A 733 -6.53 -0.38 32.08
CA GLY A 733 -5.94 0.95 31.93
C GLY A 733 -6.71 1.85 30.95
N SER A 734 -5.98 2.71 30.23
CA SER A 734 -6.54 3.68 29.28
C SER A 734 -7.09 3.00 28.01
N ILE A 735 -8.33 3.35 27.64
CA ILE A 735 -8.96 2.93 26.37
C ILE A 735 -8.18 3.51 25.19
N SER A 736 -7.83 4.79 25.25
CA SER A 736 -7.08 5.47 24.20
C SER A 736 -5.71 4.83 23.97
N ASP A 737 -5.02 4.45 25.05
CA ASP A 737 -3.76 3.70 24.95
C ASP A 737 -3.97 2.32 24.34
N SER A 738 -5.02 1.60 24.74
CA SER A 738 -5.32 0.28 24.19
C SER A 738 -5.62 0.32 22.70
N LEU A 739 -6.44 1.28 22.25
CA LEU A 739 -6.78 1.46 20.84
C LEU A 739 -5.55 1.88 20.02
N TYR A 740 -4.74 2.81 20.54
CA TYR A 740 -3.48 3.19 19.92
C TYR A 740 -2.54 1.98 19.75
N MET A 741 -2.42 1.15 20.79
CA MET A 741 -1.57 -0.05 20.74
C MET A 741 -2.05 -1.08 19.74
N GLN A 742 -3.35 -1.29 19.60
CA GLN A 742 -3.90 -2.19 18.56
C GLN A 742 -3.50 -1.73 17.15
N GLU A 743 -3.55 -0.42 16.90
CA GLU A 743 -3.16 0.17 15.61
C GLU A 743 -1.66 0.08 15.35
N LEU A 744 -0.85 0.32 16.37
CA LEU A 744 0.60 0.18 16.29
C LEU A 744 1.02 -1.27 16.02
N GLU A 745 0.39 -2.25 16.66
CA GLU A 745 0.70 -3.68 16.45
C GLU A 745 0.30 -4.16 15.05
N LEU A 746 -0.85 -3.70 14.53
CA LEU A 746 -1.25 -3.99 13.15
C LEU A 746 -0.26 -3.38 12.16
N LEU A 747 0.13 -2.13 12.40
CA LEU A 747 1.14 -1.41 11.63
C LEU A 747 2.47 -2.19 11.57
N ARG A 748 2.98 -2.60 12.74
CA ARG A 748 4.20 -3.41 12.87
C ARG A 748 4.09 -4.72 12.10
N ALA A 749 2.97 -5.42 12.27
CA ALA A 749 2.77 -6.71 11.63
C ALA A 749 2.69 -6.63 10.10
N ARG A 750 2.04 -5.59 9.56
CA ARG A 750 2.01 -5.34 8.10
C ARG A 750 3.40 -5.04 7.55
N ALA A 751 4.14 -4.17 8.25
CA ALA A 751 5.53 -3.88 7.91
C ALA A 751 6.38 -5.16 7.90
N LEU A 752 6.26 -6.00 8.94
CA LEU A 752 7.02 -7.24 9.08
C LEU A 752 6.68 -8.27 8.00
N VAL A 753 5.41 -8.55 7.72
CA VAL A 753 4.99 -9.54 6.70
C VAL A 753 5.53 -9.15 5.32
N GLN A 754 5.42 -7.88 4.96
CA GLN A 754 5.90 -7.41 3.65
C GLN A 754 7.43 -7.43 3.52
N MET A 755 8.16 -7.37 4.63
CA MET A 755 9.61 -7.51 4.66
C MET A 755 10.10 -8.98 4.63
N THR A 756 9.23 -9.97 4.84
CA THR A 756 9.62 -11.38 5.12
C THR A 756 9.07 -12.47 4.17
N THR A 757 8.20 -12.19 3.19
CA THR A 757 7.62 -13.23 2.29
C THR A 757 8.56 -13.75 1.17
N SER A 758 8.58 -15.07 0.95
CA SER A 758 9.44 -15.85 0.05
C SER A 758 8.96 -15.95 -1.42
N ALA A 759 9.70 -16.69 -2.26
CA ALA A 759 9.70 -16.69 -3.74
C ALA A 759 8.36 -16.96 -4.45
N ASP A 760 7.41 -17.70 -3.86
CA ASP A 760 6.09 -17.95 -4.46
C ASP A 760 5.19 -16.69 -4.52
N VAL A 761 5.58 -15.63 -3.81
CA VAL A 761 4.88 -14.33 -3.79
C VAL A 761 5.42 -13.37 -4.86
N SER A 762 6.51 -13.72 -5.56
CA SER A 762 7.17 -12.85 -6.55
C SER A 762 6.32 -12.59 -7.80
N ALA A 763 5.51 -13.56 -8.25
CA ALA A 763 4.58 -13.35 -9.38
C ALA A 763 3.44 -12.37 -9.05
N ARG A 764 3.22 -12.05 -7.76
CA ARG A 764 2.26 -11.05 -7.26
C ARG A 764 2.95 -9.76 -6.73
N SER A 765 4.28 -9.64 -6.91
CA SER A 765 5.16 -8.66 -6.24
C SER A 765 4.92 -7.19 -6.59
N THR A 766 4.39 -6.85 -7.77
CA THR A 766 4.02 -5.45 -8.08
C THR A 766 2.88 -4.95 -7.19
N VAL A 767 1.99 -5.86 -6.74
CA VAL A 767 0.88 -5.55 -5.83
C VAL A 767 1.44 -5.35 -4.42
N ASN A 768 2.28 -6.25 -3.92
CA ASN A 768 2.78 -6.17 -2.54
C ASN A 768 3.69 -4.96 -2.25
N LYS A 769 4.44 -4.45 -3.26
CA LYS A 769 5.24 -3.22 -3.12
C LYS A 769 4.39 -1.94 -3.09
N LEU A 770 3.30 -1.93 -3.87
CA LEU A 770 2.28 -0.88 -3.77
C LEU A 770 1.58 -0.96 -2.41
N MET A 771 1.39 -2.17 -1.85
CA MET A 771 0.69 -2.38 -0.59
C MET A 771 1.40 -1.86 0.67
N PHE A 772 2.74 -1.73 0.77
CA PHE A 772 3.35 -1.12 1.99
C PHE A 772 3.10 0.38 2.09
N ALA A 773 3.36 1.07 0.99
CA ALA A 773 3.11 2.50 0.90
C ALA A 773 1.60 2.78 0.90
N ALA A 774 0.81 1.86 0.32
CA ALA A 774 -0.63 1.84 0.47
C ALA A 774 -1.06 1.52 1.90
N ASP A 775 -0.39 0.66 2.68
CA ASP A 775 -0.76 0.27 4.05
C ASP A 775 -0.44 1.37 5.06
N MET A 776 0.67 2.10 4.88
CA MET A 776 0.92 3.35 5.62
C MET A 776 -0.10 4.38 5.25
N SER A 777 -0.36 4.55 3.95
CA SER A 777 -1.44 5.42 3.52
C SER A 777 -2.78 4.92 4.05
N GLN A 778 -3.05 3.62 4.19
CA GLN A 778 -4.34 3.02 4.55
C GLN A 778 -4.60 3.12 6.05
N LEU A 779 -3.53 3.06 6.84
CA LEU A 779 -3.55 3.43 8.25
C LEU A 779 -3.83 4.94 8.38
N LEU A 780 -3.13 5.80 7.64
CA LEU A 780 -3.43 7.23 7.60
C LEU A 780 -4.85 7.54 7.08
N LEU A 781 -5.33 6.78 6.11
CA LEU A 781 -6.67 6.85 5.52
C LEU A 781 -7.74 6.39 6.51
N SER A 782 -7.41 5.37 7.32
CA SER A 782 -8.29 4.90 8.40
C SER A 782 -8.41 5.95 9.51
N LEU A 783 -7.45 6.86 9.63
CA LEU A 783 -7.49 8.01 10.56
C LEU A 783 -8.12 9.26 9.94
N THR A 784 -8.27 9.33 8.61
CA THR A 784 -8.92 10.49 7.97
C THR A 784 -10.44 10.41 8.06
N PRO A 785 -11.13 11.40 8.67
CA PRO A 785 -12.58 11.52 8.57
C PRO A 785 -13.03 11.76 7.14
N VAL A 786 -14.08 11.04 6.72
CA VAL A 786 -14.82 11.37 5.49
C VAL A 786 -15.86 12.44 5.86
N ASN A 787 -15.46 13.71 5.86
CA ASN A 787 -16.32 14.82 6.28
C ASN A 787 -16.94 15.64 5.15
N PRO A 788 -18.22 16.08 5.30
CA PRO A 788 -18.91 16.89 4.30
C PRO A 788 -18.35 18.31 4.17
N GLY A 789 -17.85 18.94 5.25
CA GLY A 789 -17.30 20.29 5.17
C GLY A 789 -15.98 20.41 4.41
N ILE A 790 -15.25 19.30 4.26
CA ILE A 790 -13.87 19.28 3.74
C ILE A 790 -13.71 18.41 2.49
N SER A 791 -14.50 17.34 2.32
CA SER A 791 -14.54 16.64 1.00
C SER A 791 -14.98 17.58 -0.14
N ALA A 792 -15.74 18.64 0.17
CA ALA A 792 -16.02 19.72 -0.74
C ALA A 792 -14.87 20.74 -0.91
N LEU A 793 -13.98 20.90 0.08
CA LEU A 793 -12.83 21.83 0.03
C LEU A 793 -11.58 21.22 -0.62
N THR A 794 -11.46 19.90 -0.65
CA THR A 794 -10.25 19.21 -1.12
C THR A 794 -10.46 18.63 -2.51
N ARG A 795 -10.81 19.51 -3.45
CA ARG A 795 -10.74 19.19 -4.89
C ARG A 795 -9.27 19.06 -5.29
N LEU A 796 -9.01 18.23 -6.28
CA LEU A 796 -7.68 17.98 -6.77
C LEU A 796 -7.14 19.23 -7.46
N SER A 797 -6.12 19.86 -6.87
CA SER A 797 -5.41 20.99 -7.49
C SER A 797 -4.49 20.52 -8.62
N LYS A 798 -4.10 21.43 -9.53
CA LYS A 798 -3.19 21.17 -10.67
C LYS A 798 -1.90 20.44 -10.24
N ALA A 799 -1.28 20.91 -9.14
CA ALA A 799 -0.05 20.36 -8.60
C ALA A 799 -0.21 18.92 -8.08
N ALA A 800 -1.37 18.62 -7.50
CA ALA A 800 -1.63 17.32 -6.93
C ALA A 800 -2.15 16.31 -7.97
N LEU A 801 -2.90 16.77 -8.98
CA LEU A 801 -3.18 15.99 -10.19
C LEU A 801 -1.87 15.52 -10.82
N ARG A 802 -0.89 16.41 -11.02
CA ARG A 802 0.44 16.03 -11.56
C ARG A 802 1.20 15.02 -10.73
N ALA A 803 1.15 15.15 -9.41
CA ALA A 803 1.75 14.16 -8.54
C ALA A 803 1.15 12.78 -8.86
N LEU A 804 -0.18 12.65 -8.98
CA LEU A 804 -0.82 11.39 -9.37
C LEU A 804 -0.39 10.88 -10.76
N ARG A 805 -0.04 11.77 -11.71
CA ARG A 805 0.39 11.41 -13.08
C ARG A 805 1.84 10.96 -13.20
N ALA A 806 2.70 11.36 -12.26
CA ALA A 806 4.09 10.92 -12.21
C ALA A 806 4.12 9.45 -11.77
N SER A 807 3.80 8.55 -12.70
CA SER A 807 3.77 7.10 -12.55
C SER A 807 5.00 6.61 -11.77
N GLY A 808 4.78 6.25 -10.50
CA GLY A 808 5.76 5.60 -9.63
C GLY A 808 6.45 6.44 -8.54
N ARG A 809 6.18 7.75 -8.39
CA ARG A 809 6.95 8.61 -7.44
C ARG A 809 6.13 9.46 -6.46
N SER A 810 4.82 9.32 -6.41
CA SER A 810 3.93 10.32 -5.77
C SER A 810 3.44 10.02 -4.37
N LEU A 811 3.71 8.82 -3.85
CA LEU A 811 3.41 8.44 -2.47
C LEU A 811 3.98 9.41 -1.41
N PRO A 812 5.22 9.94 -1.51
CA PRO A 812 5.75 10.86 -0.50
C PRO A 812 4.97 12.18 -0.38
N ARG A 813 4.36 12.66 -1.47
CA ARG A 813 3.57 13.91 -1.48
C ARG A 813 2.13 13.69 -0.96
N LEU A 814 1.62 12.45 -1.07
CA LEU A 814 0.35 12.03 -0.48
C LEU A 814 0.44 11.89 1.05
N LEU A 815 1.62 11.53 1.59
CA LEU A 815 1.88 11.40 3.02
C LEU A 815 1.95 12.76 3.75
N THR A 816 2.28 13.85 3.05
CA THR A 816 2.37 15.19 3.65
C THR A 816 1.05 15.97 3.60
N GLN A 817 0.05 15.49 2.84
CA GLN A 817 -1.28 16.13 2.68
C GLN A 817 -2.51 15.21 2.86
N PRO A 818 -2.54 14.23 3.80
CA PRO A 818 -3.60 13.21 3.92
C PRO A 818 -5.03 13.75 4.04
N GLY A 819 -5.23 14.90 4.71
CA GLY A 819 -6.56 15.52 4.84
C GLY A 819 -7.25 15.89 3.52
N GLN A 820 -6.49 15.97 2.41
CA GLN A 820 -7.02 16.33 1.09
C GLN A 820 -7.31 15.13 0.16
N TRP A 821 -6.73 13.95 0.45
CA TRP A 821 -6.65 12.84 -0.50
C TRP A 821 -7.24 11.54 0.03
N GLY A 822 -7.69 11.55 1.30
CA GLY A 822 -8.10 10.38 2.05
C GLY A 822 -9.20 9.57 1.36
N ALA A 823 -10.42 10.12 1.32
CA ALA A 823 -11.57 9.43 0.75
C ALA A 823 -11.37 9.02 -0.73
N VAL A 824 -10.72 9.89 -1.51
CA VAL A 824 -10.43 9.70 -2.94
C VAL A 824 -9.58 8.46 -3.18
N TYR A 825 -8.52 8.26 -2.39
CA TYR A 825 -7.59 7.16 -2.58
C TYR A 825 -8.16 5.83 -2.07
N THR A 826 -8.94 5.84 -0.98
CA THR A 826 -9.65 4.62 -0.53
C THR A 826 -10.61 4.09 -1.56
N ASP A 827 -11.44 4.95 -2.16
CA ASP A 827 -12.40 4.53 -3.19
C ASP A 827 -11.67 4.11 -4.49
N PHE A 828 -10.58 4.81 -4.82
CA PHE A 828 -9.75 4.53 -6.00
C PHE A 828 -8.95 3.22 -5.89
N ALA A 829 -8.27 2.97 -4.77
CA ALA A 829 -7.47 1.77 -4.54
C ALA A 829 -8.34 0.51 -4.35
N MET A 830 -9.52 0.65 -3.75
CA MET A 830 -10.48 -0.45 -3.57
C MET A 830 -11.24 -0.80 -4.85
N ALA A 831 -11.56 0.19 -5.70
CA ALA A 831 -12.09 -0.07 -7.03
C ALA A 831 -11.05 -0.73 -7.95
N ALA A 832 -9.77 -0.33 -7.85
CA ALA A 832 -8.68 -0.92 -8.62
C ALA A 832 -8.35 -2.37 -8.22
N SER A 833 -8.76 -2.82 -7.02
CA SER A 833 -8.58 -4.19 -6.55
C SER A 833 -9.74 -5.14 -6.90
N GLY A 834 -10.76 -4.66 -7.63
CA GLY A 834 -11.88 -5.48 -8.10
C GLY A 834 -12.86 -5.91 -6.99
N ILE A 835 -12.79 -5.29 -5.81
CA ILE A 835 -13.72 -5.55 -4.71
C ILE A 835 -14.92 -4.59 -4.87
N PRO A 836 -16.15 -5.09 -5.08
CA PRO A 836 -17.32 -4.23 -5.19
C PRO A 836 -17.53 -3.45 -3.89
N LEU A 837 -17.52 -2.12 -4.00
CA LEU A 837 -17.89 -1.19 -2.93
C LEU A 837 -19.39 -1.30 -2.64
N LEU A 838 -19.76 -2.29 -1.81
CA LEU A 838 -21.02 -2.30 -1.09
C LEU A 838 -20.75 -1.95 0.38
N ARG A 839 -20.16 -0.78 0.64
CA ARG A 839 -20.25 -0.15 1.96
C ARG A 839 -21.51 0.70 1.98
N ARG A 840 -22.38 0.56 2.99
CA ARG A 840 -23.37 1.61 3.26
C ARG A 840 -22.61 2.90 3.56
N THR A 841 -23.13 4.01 3.05
CA THR A 841 -22.54 5.34 3.20
C THR A 841 -22.41 5.70 4.68
N ARG A 842 -21.26 6.23 5.10
CA ARG A 842 -21.11 6.73 6.48
C ARG A 842 -22.23 7.71 6.78
N LEU A 843 -22.83 7.56 7.95
CA LEU A 843 -23.87 8.44 8.44
C LEU A 843 -23.28 9.84 8.67
N ARG A 844 -23.85 10.86 8.03
CA ARG A 844 -23.48 12.27 8.20
C ARG A 844 -24.65 13.21 7.92
N PRO A 845 -24.71 14.39 8.55
CA PRO A 845 -25.73 15.38 8.25
C PRO A 845 -25.63 15.90 6.82
N VAL A 846 -26.77 16.22 6.23
CA VAL A 846 -26.84 17.01 4.99
C VAL A 846 -27.28 18.41 5.39
N PHE A 847 -26.32 19.32 5.50
CA PHE A 847 -26.61 20.70 5.86
C PHE A 847 -27.44 21.37 4.76
N ARG A 848 -28.51 22.06 5.16
CA ARG A 848 -29.25 22.92 4.25
C ARG A 848 -28.40 24.16 3.97
N ALA A 849 -28.34 24.58 2.70
CA ALA A 849 -27.80 25.89 2.37
C ALA A 849 -28.61 26.95 3.16
N PRO A 850 -27.96 27.96 3.75
CA PRO A 850 -28.68 29.02 4.45
C PRO A 850 -29.68 29.64 3.48
N ALA A 851 -30.96 29.62 3.84
CA ALA A 851 -32.01 30.27 3.07
C ALA A 851 -31.75 31.78 3.10
N HIS A 852 -31.11 32.30 2.07
CA HIS A 852 -31.04 33.74 1.89
C HIS A 852 -32.38 34.20 1.32
N THR A 853 -33.06 35.05 2.09
CA THR A 853 -34.18 35.84 1.57
C THR A 853 -33.67 36.53 0.31
N PRO A 854 -34.28 36.33 -0.87
CA PRO A 854 -33.88 37.08 -2.05
C PRO A 854 -34.02 38.54 -1.66
N GLN A 855 -32.90 39.26 -1.61
CA GLN A 855 -32.96 40.70 -1.59
C GLN A 855 -33.63 41.07 -2.90
N GLN A 856 -34.93 41.39 -2.83
CA GLN A 856 -35.59 42.15 -3.88
C GLN A 856 -34.73 43.37 -4.10
N ARG A 857 -33.90 43.33 -5.16
CA ARG A 857 -33.17 44.51 -5.59
C ARG A 857 -34.23 45.42 -6.18
N LEU A 858 -34.70 46.32 -5.34
CA LEU A 858 -35.57 47.44 -5.69
C LEU A 858 -35.00 48.10 -6.95
N ALA A 859 -35.89 48.30 -7.93
CA ALA A 859 -35.61 49.13 -9.08
C ALA A 859 -35.04 50.48 -8.60
N ILE A 860 -33.95 50.90 -9.21
CA ILE A 860 -33.29 52.16 -8.88
C ILE A 860 -34.28 53.31 -9.14
N SER A 861 -34.59 54.08 -8.10
CA SER A 861 -35.11 55.45 -8.20
C SER A 861 -34.72 56.24 -6.94
N PRO A 862 -34.54 57.58 -7.03
CA PRO A 862 -33.53 58.29 -6.25
C PRO A 862 -34.04 58.94 -4.95
N ALA A 863 -33.13 59.00 -3.97
CA ALA A 863 -32.94 59.96 -2.87
C ALA A 863 -34.11 60.33 -1.92
N THR A 864 -33.94 60.09 -0.60
CA THR A 864 -34.02 61.13 0.46
C THR A 864 -33.54 60.62 1.84
N ALA A 865 -33.03 61.54 2.66
CA ALA A 865 -32.35 61.32 3.94
C ALA A 865 -33.28 61.30 5.17
N GLY A 866 -32.88 60.62 6.26
CA GLY A 866 -33.46 60.82 7.60
C GLY A 866 -33.15 59.73 8.66
N ALA A 867 -32.15 60.02 9.50
CA ALA A 867 -31.82 59.72 10.91
C ALA A 867 -32.74 58.84 11.85
N PRO A 868 -32.35 58.51 13.12
CA PRO A 868 -32.01 57.16 13.61
C PRO A 868 -32.80 56.70 14.87
N SER A 869 -32.48 55.52 15.46
CA SER A 869 -32.15 55.34 16.91
C SER A 869 -32.62 54.06 17.68
N HIS A 870 -31.70 53.59 18.54
CA HIS A 870 -31.80 53.05 19.93
C HIS A 870 -32.26 51.61 20.31
N HIS A 871 -31.25 50.84 20.81
CA HIS A 871 -31.13 50.01 22.03
C HIS A 871 -32.36 49.51 22.83
N LEU A 872 -32.29 48.25 23.33
CA LEU A 872 -32.22 47.88 24.77
C LEU A 872 -32.33 46.33 25.00
N ALA A 873 -31.47 45.78 25.86
CA ALA A 873 -31.63 44.50 26.60
C ALA A 873 -32.39 44.77 27.94
N PRO A 874 -32.92 43.80 28.75
CA PRO A 874 -32.16 42.80 29.55
C PRO A 874 -32.92 41.48 29.99
N VAL A 875 -32.26 40.34 30.29
CA VAL A 875 -32.00 39.64 31.61
C VAL A 875 -33.11 38.71 32.20
N PRO A 876 -32.76 37.59 32.90
CA PRO A 876 -33.55 36.35 33.07
C PRO A 876 -33.99 36.05 34.53
N VAL A 877 -34.67 34.90 34.77
CA VAL A 877 -35.04 34.37 36.11
C VAL A 877 -34.93 32.84 36.19
N THR A 878 -34.48 32.35 37.35
CA THR A 878 -34.21 30.96 37.82
C THR A 878 -35.31 30.39 38.74
N LEU A 879 -35.14 29.11 39.17
CA LEU A 879 -35.66 28.36 40.37
C LEU A 879 -36.44 27.09 39.98
N SER A 880 -36.49 25.96 40.72
CA SER A 880 -35.73 25.31 41.81
C SER A 880 -36.40 23.94 42.08
N GLU A 881 -35.72 23.06 42.83
CA GLU A 881 -36.01 21.63 43.13
C GLU A 881 -37.28 21.27 43.96
N GLY A 882 -37.64 19.98 43.95
CA GLY A 882 -38.46 19.31 44.98
C GLY A 882 -38.52 17.77 44.88
N LEU A 883 -38.14 17.06 45.95
CA LEU A 883 -38.29 15.61 46.25
C LEU A 883 -39.32 15.45 47.43
N PRO A 884 -39.64 14.26 48.03
CA PRO A 884 -39.38 12.83 47.72
C PRO A 884 -40.63 11.90 47.92
N SER A 885 -40.51 10.56 47.72
CA SER A 885 -41.05 9.53 48.67
C SER A 885 -40.84 8.04 48.26
N ARG A 886 -40.14 7.31 49.16
CA ARG A 886 -40.39 5.98 49.79
C ARG A 886 -40.33 4.61 49.05
N ILE A 887 -39.72 3.67 49.79
CA ILE A 887 -39.28 2.26 49.56
C ILE A 887 -40.41 1.23 49.85
N PRO A 888 -40.29 -0.05 49.43
CA PRO A 888 -40.03 -1.10 50.43
C PRO A 888 -39.04 -2.23 50.02
N ILE A 889 -38.63 -2.97 51.05
CA ILE A 889 -37.49 -3.91 51.24
C ILE A 889 -37.83 -5.36 50.84
N GLN A 890 -36.83 -6.16 50.39
CA GLN A 890 -36.63 -7.57 50.79
C GLN A 890 -35.21 -8.09 50.45
N SER A 891 -34.62 -8.89 51.34
CA SER A 891 -33.28 -9.51 51.34
C SER A 891 -33.44 -11.05 51.58
N PRO A 892 -32.38 -11.90 51.67
CA PRO A 892 -31.23 -12.19 50.80
C PRO A 892 -31.02 -13.74 50.56
N THR A 893 -29.82 -14.12 50.06
CA THR A 893 -29.07 -15.44 50.13
C THR A 893 -29.33 -16.54 49.07
N PRO A 894 -28.35 -17.45 48.75
CA PRO A 894 -26.93 -17.27 48.38
C PRO A 894 -26.46 -18.09 47.13
N ALA A 895 -25.29 -17.70 46.60
CA ALA A 895 -24.22 -18.51 45.99
C ALA A 895 -24.50 -19.49 44.82
N HIS A 896 -23.90 -19.18 43.65
CA HIS A 896 -23.05 -20.14 42.93
C HIS A 896 -21.87 -19.40 42.28
N THR A 897 -20.66 -19.71 42.74
CA THR A 897 -19.38 -19.29 42.18
C THR A 897 -19.14 -20.01 40.86
N ALA A 898 -19.24 -19.29 39.74
CA ALA A 898 -18.62 -19.72 38.48
C ALA A 898 -17.18 -19.18 38.49
N GLN A 899 -16.22 -20.07 38.74
CA GLN A 899 -14.79 -19.76 38.63
C GLN A 899 -14.47 -19.41 37.17
N THR A 900 -14.09 -18.16 36.94
CA THR A 900 -13.38 -17.71 35.74
C THR A 900 -12.05 -18.48 35.64
N LEU A 901 -11.90 -19.30 34.61
CA LEU A 901 -10.64 -19.94 34.22
C LEU A 901 -9.67 -18.86 33.75
N ASN A 902 -8.83 -18.36 34.66
CA ASN A 902 -7.76 -17.42 34.36
C ASN A 902 -6.73 -18.08 33.42
N ARG A 903 -6.57 -17.51 32.21
CA ARG A 903 -5.34 -17.64 31.41
C ARG A 903 -4.18 -17.11 32.26
N GLY A 904 -3.14 -17.91 32.40
CA GLY A 904 -2.16 -17.84 33.48
C GLY A 904 -1.41 -16.51 33.60
N ASP A 905 -1.58 -15.86 34.75
CA ASP A 905 -0.56 -15.01 35.36
C ASP A 905 0.36 -15.92 36.19
N LEU A 906 1.39 -16.48 35.56
CA LEU A 906 2.39 -17.28 36.27
C LEU A 906 3.20 -16.44 37.26
N GLY A 907 3.15 -15.10 37.19
CA GLY A 907 3.89 -14.19 38.08
C GLY A 907 3.61 -14.42 39.57
N ALA A 908 2.38 -14.83 39.91
CA ALA A 908 1.97 -15.16 41.29
C ALA A 908 2.58 -16.46 41.84
N HIS A 909 3.23 -17.27 40.99
CA HIS A 909 3.85 -18.56 41.36
C HIS A 909 5.38 -18.54 41.24
N ALA A 910 5.97 -17.37 40.97
CA ALA A 910 7.42 -17.18 40.96
C ALA A 910 8.01 -17.32 42.38
N LEU A 911 9.20 -17.93 42.48
CA LEU A 911 9.97 -18.01 43.71
C LEU A 911 10.86 -16.77 43.88
N ASP A 912 11.39 -16.57 45.09
CA ASP A 912 12.35 -15.49 45.36
C ASP A 912 13.61 -15.62 44.48
N ASN A 913 13.99 -14.52 43.83
CA ASN A 913 15.17 -14.44 42.95
C ASN A 913 16.48 -14.74 43.70
N GLN A 914 16.53 -14.61 45.04
CA GLN A 914 17.72 -14.95 45.83
C GLN A 914 18.08 -16.44 45.81
N LEU A 915 17.15 -17.34 45.47
CA LEU A 915 17.38 -18.79 45.40
C LEU A 915 18.30 -19.24 44.23
N LEU A 916 18.48 -18.39 43.21
CA LEU A 916 19.31 -18.69 42.02
C LEU A 916 20.49 -17.71 41.84
N ALA A 917 20.70 -16.75 42.74
CA ALA A 917 21.62 -15.63 42.53
C ALA A 917 23.12 -16.00 42.51
N ALA A 918 23.50 -17.24 42.85
CA ALA A 918 24.91 -17.64 43.02
C ALA A 918 25.36 -18.83 42.13
N ILE A 919 24.56 -19.28 41.15
CA ILE A 919 24.89 -20.48 40.33
C ILE A 919 24.71 -20.18 38.82
N PRO A 920 25.70 -20.50 37.96
CA PRO A 920 25.55 -20.37 36.51
C PRO A 920 24.45 -21.30 35.95
N VAL A 921 23.51 -20.74 35.19
CA VAL A 921 22.43 -21.49 34.53
C VAL A 921 23.04 -22.38 33.43
N ARG A 922 22.81 -23.70 33.50
CA ARG A 922 23.21 -24.66 32.45
C ARG A 922 22.14 -24.70 31.36
N ALA A 923 22.55 -24.81 30.10
CA ALA A 923 21.65 -24.87 28.93
C ALA A 923 20.78 -26.15 28.83
N THR A 924 20.88 -27.07 29.79
CA THR A 924 20.45 -28.48 29.63
C THR A 924 19.29 -28.93 30.53
N GLY A 925 18.41 -28.04 30.97
CA GLY A 925 17.15 -28.43 31.66
C GLY A 925 17.02 -27.99 33.13
N PRO A 926 15.98 -28.48 33.86
CA PRO A 926 15.70 -28.08 35.25
C PRO A 926 16.85 -28.43 36.20
N GLN A 927 17.08 -27.58 37.19
CA GLN A 927 18.16 -27.73 38.17
C GLN A 927 17.63 -28.07 39.56
N GLN A 928 18.29 -28.99 40.25
CA GLN A 928 17.92 -29.35 41.62
C GLN A 928 18.67 -28.47 42.62
N ILE A 929 17.94 -27.69 43.42
CA ILE A 929 18.50 -26.78 44.42
C ILE A 929 17.69 -26.91 45.70
N ALA A 930 18.36 -27.15 46.84
CA ALA A 930 17.73 -27.33 48.15
C ALA A 930 16.56 -28.37 48.15
N GLY A 931 16.70 -29.44 47.36
CA GLY A 931 15.69 -30.50 47.23
C GLY A 931 14.53 -30.20 46.28
N LYS A 932 14.50 -29.01 45.64
CA LYS A 932 13.46 -28.61 44.68
C LYS A 932 14.00 -28.57 43.26
N TRP A 933 13.16 -28.88 42.28
CA TRP A 933 13.50 -28.75 40.86
C TRP A 933 13.05 -27.40 40.34
N LEU A 934 13.98 -26.61 39.81
CA LEU A 934 13.76 -25.23 39.41
C LEU A 934 14.11 -25.00 37.93
N ILE A 935 13.38 -24.09 37.30
CA ILE A 935 13.70 -23.53 35.98
C ILE A 935 13.70 -22.00 36.04
N ARG A 936 14.29 -21.36 35.03
CA ARG A 936 14.09 -19.93 34.76
C ARG A 936 13.16 -19.74 33.57
N TYR A 937 12.14 -18.91 33.74
CA TYR A 937 11.18 -18.57 32.69
C TYR A 937 10.96 -17.05 32.69
N THR A 938 10.98 -16.45 31.50
CA THR A 938 10.62 -15.05 31.29
C THR A 938 9.12 -15.00 31.04
N ASP A 939 8.37 -14.46 32.00
CA ASP A 939 6.92 -14.38 31.89
C ASP A 939 6.46 -13.26 30.93
N ASN A 940 5.14 -13.13 30.78
CA ASN A 940 4.53 -12.16 29.87
C ASN A 940 4.76 -10.69 30.29
N SER A 941 5.35 -10.45 31.48
CA SER A 941 5.81 -9.12 31.93
C SER A 941 7.26 -8.81 31.53
N GLY A 942 7.95 -9.75 30.88
CA GLY A 942 9.35 -9.60 30.44
C GLY A 942 10.38 -9.84 31.55
N ILE A 943 9.97 -10.30 32.73
CA ILE A 943 10.86 -10.51 33.89
C ILE A 943 11.22 -12.00 34.00
N ASN A 944 12.51 -12.31 34.03
CA ASN A 944 13.02 -13.68 34.18
C ASN A 944 13.07 -14.08 35.67
N ARG A 945 12.25 -15.05 36.08
CA ARG A 945 12.09 -15.49 37.48
C ARG A 945 12.25 -17.02 37.64
N PRO A 946 12.64 -17.51 38.83
CA PRO A 946 12.63 -18.94 39.15
C PRO A 946 11.22 -19.50 39.35
N TYR A 947 10.99 -20.71 38.83
CA TYR A 947 9.75 -21.46 39.03
C TYR A 947 10.03 -22.89 39.47
N GLU A 948 9.22 -23.41 40.39
CA GLU A 948 9.29 -24.81 40.81
C GLU A 948 8.60 -25.71 39.78
N VAL A 949 9.24 -26.82 39.42
CA VAL A 949 8.69 -27.82 38.52
C VAL A 949 8.48 -29.16 39.22
N SER A 950 7.42 -29.86 38.82
CA SER A 950 7.07 -31.18 39.36
C SER A 950 8.23 -32.16 39.17
N PRO A 951 8.69 -32.89 40.21
CA PRO A 951 9.80 -33.86 40.13
C PRO A 951 9.55 -35.03 39.17
N ALA A 952 8.30 -35.27 38.78
CA ALA A 952 7.91 -36.31 37.83
C ALA A 952 8.13 -35.92 36.35
N PHE A 953 9.24 -35.26 36.02
CA PHE A 953 9.65 -34.96 34.64
C PHE A 953 10.80 -35.88 34.21
N LYS A 954 10.90 -36.21 32.91
CA LYS A 954 12.06 -36.91 32.35
C LYS A 954 12.97 -35.88 31.69
N PHE A 955 14.26 -35.85 32.00
CA PHE A 955 15.22 -34.88 31.44
C PHE A 955 15.23 -34.85 29.90
N GLU A 956 14.93 -35.99 29.28
CA GLU A 956 14.91 -36.19 27.83
C GLU A 956 13.60 -35.76 27.15
N SER A 957 12.56 -35.42 27.91
CA SER A 957 11.21 -35.20 27.37
C SER A 957 10.97 -33.82 26.75
N GLY A 958 11.91 -32.88 26.90
CA GLY A 958 11.79 -31.54 26.32
C GLY A 958 10.68 -30.67 26.91
N TYR A 959 9.93 -31.12 27.93
CA TYR A 959 8.89 -30.34 28.62
C TYR A 959 8.94 -30.50 30.14
N VAL A 960 8.35 -29.55 30.86
CA VAL A 960 8.22 -29.52 32.33
C VAL A 960 6.85 -29.03 32.76
N ASN A 961 6.40 -29.49 33.93
CA ASN A 961 5.18 -28.97 34.55
C ASN A 961 5.55 -28.06 35.71
N VAL A 962 5.20 -26.77 35.60
CA VAL A 962 5.33 -25.81 36.70
C VAL A 962 4.29 -26.13 37.75
N VAL A 963 4.70 -26.12 39.01
CA VAL A 963 3.83 -26.38 40.16
C VAL A 963 3.74 -25.15 41.05
N ASN A 964 2.57 -24.98 41.66
CA ASN A 964 2.39 -24.01 42.73
C ASN A 964 3.19 -24.49 43.97
N PRO A 965 4.13 -23.69 44.50
CA PRO A 965 5.04 -24.13 45.55
C PRO A 965 4.37 -24.30 46.93
N GLN A 966 3.18 -23.73 47.14
CA GLN A 966 2.41 -23.89 48.39
C GLN A 966 1.47 -25.09 48.36
N THR A 967 0.93 -25.44 47.20
CA THR A 967 -0.14 -26.45 47.05
C THR A 967 0.29 -27.71 46.29
N GLY A 968 1.44 -27.68 45.61
CA GLY A 968 1.94 -28.78 44.76
C GLY A 968 1.11 -29.02 43.49
N GLN A 969 0.06 -28.23 43.24
CA GLN A 969 -0.78 -28.36 42.06
C GLN A 969 -0.04 -27.88 40.81
N ARG A 970 -0.24 -28.59 39.70
CA ARG A 970 0.33 -28.22 38.40
C ARG A 970 -0.42 -27.00 37.88
N VAL A 971 0.30 -25.95 37.52
CA VAL A 971 -0.29 -24.67 37.07
C VAL A 971 -0.02 -24.37 35.60
N ALA A 972 1.06 -24.91 35.02
CA ALA A 972 1.36 -24.79 33.60
C ALA A 972 2.29 -25.89 33.11
N THR A 973 2.33 -26.10 31.79
CA THR A 973 3.30 -26.96 31.12
C THR A 973 4.15 -26.10 30.16
N LEU A 974 5.47 -26.24 30.22
CA LEU A 974 6.42 -25.51 29.39
C LEU A 974 7.27 -26.46 28.56
N LEU A 975 7.62 -26.09 27.33
CA LEU A 975 8.58 -26.76 26.45
C LEU A 975 9.95 -26.06 26.48
N SER A 976 11.02 -26.83 26.39
CA SER A 976 12.39 -26.34 26.26
C SER A 976 12.65 -25.85 24.84
N LYS A 977 13.21 -24.65 24.69
CA LYS A 977 13.64 -24.09 23.40
C LYS A 977 15.05 -24.56 22.98
N GLY A 978 15.73 -25.38 23.78
CA GLY A 978 17.07 -25.91 23.48
C GLY A 978 18.24 -24.93 23.69
N ASN A 979 17.96 -23.66 23.99
CA ASN A 979 18.95 -22.61 24.28
C ASN A 979 19.00 -22.18 25.75
N GLY A 980 18.35 -22.95 26.65
CA GLY A 980 18.21 -22.62 28.07
C GLY A 980 16.93 -21.83 28.43
N GLU A 981 16.12 -21.43 27.44
CA GLU A 981 14.79 -20.84 27.67
C GLU A 981 13.64 -21.85 27.58
N TRP A 982 12.48 -21.44 28.11
CA TRP A 982 11.26 -22.24 28.17
C TRP A 982 10.08 -21.47 27.56
N ALA A 983 9.12 -22.17 26.94
CA ALA A 983 7.92 -21.59 26.33
C ALA A 983 6.64 -22.31 26.80
N PRO A 984 5.58 -21.59 27.21
CA PRO A 984 4.33 -22.22 27.61
C PRO A 984 3.58 -22.80 26.41
N ILE A 985 2.96 -23.96 26.60
CA ILE A 985 2.16 -24.62 25.55
C ILE A 985 0.67 -24.26 25.61
N GLY A 986 0.29 -23.30 26.45
CA GLY A 986 -1.10 -22.83 26.58
C GLY A 986 -2.08 -23.81 27.22
N LEU A 987 -1.64 -25.00 27.66
CA LEU A 987 -2.49 -25.98 28.34
C LEU A 987 -2.67 -25.65 29.83
N PRO A 988 -3.89 -25.83 30.40
CA PRO A 988 -4.11 -25.86 31.84
C PRO A 988 -3.24 -26.92 32.52
N GLY A 989 -2.64 -26.58 33.66
CA GLY A 989 -1.81 -27.50 34.43
C GLY A 989 -2.54 -28.80 34.77
N GLY A 990 -2.03 -29.94 34.28
CA GLY A 990 -2.56 -31.27 34.60
C GLY A 990 -3.29 -32.02 33.48
N LEU A 991 -3.51 -31.42 32.31
CA LEU A 991 -4.08 -32.13 31.15
C LEU A 991 -3.11 -33.17 30.56
N LYS A 992 -3.62 -34.36 30.20
CA LYS A 992 -2.84 -35.45 29.59
C LYS A 992 -2.62 -35.14 28.10
N LEU A 993 -1.36 -35.14 27.66
CA LEU A 993 -0.99 -35.15 26.23
C LEU A 993 -1.66 -36.35 25.52
N PRO A 994 -2.18 -36.19 24.28
CA PRO A 994 -2.74 -37.29 23.49
C PRO A 994 -1.77 -38.46 23.34
N ASP A 995 -2.29 -39.70 23.29
CA ASP A 995 -1.46 -40.92 23.30
C ASP A 995 -0.50 -41.01 22.09
N GLN A 996 -0.85 -40.40 20.95
CA GLN A 996 0.03 -40.28 19.79
C GLN A 996 1.25 -39.36 20.01
N LEU A 997 1.17 -38.37 20.91
CA LEU A 997 2.30 -37.51 21.30
C LEU A 997 3.21 -38.21 22.32
N ARG A 998 2.66 -39.06 23.20
CA ARG A 998 3.46 -39.86 24.15
C ARG A 998 4.37 -40.86 23.45
N THR A 999 3.92 -41.42 22.33
CA THR A 999 4.72 -42.33 21.49
C THR A 999 5.81 -41.61 20.70
N THR A 1000 5.56 -40.36 20.29
CA THR A 1000 6.51 -39.55 19.50
C THR A 1000 7.61 -38.92 20.38
N ILE A 1001 7.28 -38.48 21.60
CA ILE A 1001 8.22 -37.89 22.58
C ILE A 1001 9.03 -38.99 23.31
N GLY A 1002 8.68 -40.27 23.14
CA GLY A 1002 9.32 -41.41 23.78
C GLY A 1002 10.51 -42.02 23.03
N ARG A 1003 10.89 -41.50 21.85
CA ARG A 1003 11.97 -42.07 21.03
C ARG A 1003 12.86 -41.00 20.39
N SER A 1004 13.93 -40.64 21.10
CA SER A 1004 15.19 -40.28 20.43
C SER A 1004 16.37 -40.62 21.32
N ALA A 1005 17.11 -41.66 20.91
CA ALA A 1005 18.41 -41.99 21.43
C ALA A 1005 19.47 -41.06 20.81
N VAL A 1006 20.49 -40.74 21.61
CA VAL A 1006 21.70 -40.00 21.23
C VAL A 1006 22.38 -40.63 19.99
N PRO A 1007 22.93 -39.83 19.04
CA PRO A 1007 23.61 -40.38 17.88
C PRO A 1007 24.96 -41.03 18.24
N VAL A 1008 25.11 -42.31 17.91
CA VAL A 1008 26.40 -42.99 17.72
C VAL A 1008 26.98 -42.52 16.37
N PRO A 1009 28.30 -42.33 16.20
CA PRO A 1009 28.87 -41.81 14.95
C PRO A 1009 28.50 -42.69 13.75
N ALA A 1010 27.54 -42.21 12.97
CA ALA A 1010 27.04 -42.87 11.78
C ALA A 1010 27.82 -42.39 10.56
N THR A 1011 28.23 -43.34 9.72
CA THR A 1011 28.86 -43.06 8.45
C THR A 1011 27.79 -42.93 7.38
N SER A 1012 27.54 -41.70 6.91
CA SER A 1012 26.53 -41.40 5.87
C SER A 1012 26.94 -41.97 4.50
N VAL A 1013 25.96 -42.53 3.80
CA VAL A 1013 26.03 -42.97 2.40
C VAL A 1013 25.05 -42.12 1.59
N GLU A 1014 25.61 -41.25 0.76
CA GLU A 1014 24.86 -40.33 -0.11
C GLU A 1014 24.23 -41.07 -1.31
N MET A 1015 23.28 -40.43 -1.99
CA MET A 1015 22.60 -40.97 -3.17
C MET A 1015 23.60 -41.36 -4.28
N GLY A 1016 23.43 -42.55 -4.86
CA GLY A 1016 24.33 -43.07 -5.90
C GLY A 1016 25.69 -43.54 -5.38
N MET A 1017 25.87 -43.61 -4.05
CA MET A 1017 27.11 -44.08 -3.43
C MET A 1017 26.94 -45.46 -2.78
N SER A 1018 28.05 -46.20 -2.70
CA SER A 1018 28.19 -47.45 -1.95
C SER A 1018 29.36 -47.33 -1.00
N LYS A 1019 29.18 -47.74 0.26
CA LYS A 1019 30.25 -47.68 1.26
C LYS A 1019 30.38 -48.99 2.00
N THR A 1020 31.62 -49.48 2.07
CA THR A 1020 31.96 -50.71 2.78
C THR A 1020 32.86 -50.35 3.96
N ILE A 1021 32.54 -50.90 5.13
CA ILE A 1021 33.38 -50.83 6.32
C ILE A 1021 33.76 -52.24 6.77
N GLN A 1022 34.99 -52.39 7.26
CA GLN A 1022 35.52 -53.63 7.82
C GLN A 1022 35.90 -53.39 9.28
N GLY A 1023 35.40 -54.23 10.19
CA GLY A 1023 35.59 -54.10 11.64
C GLY A 1023 34.85 -52.92 12.26
N GLY A 1024 35.01 -52.77 13.59
CA GLY A 1024 34.43 -51.67 14.38
C GLY A 1024 32.92 -51.74 14.62
N GLU A 1025 32.41 -50.86 15.50
CA GLU A 1025 30.99 -50.76 15.88
C GLU A 1025 30.24 -49.62 15.15
N SER A 1026 30.86 -49.01 14.14
CA SER A 1026 30.28 -47.89 13.39
C SER A 1026 29.02 -48.29 12.64
N THR A 1027 28.02 -47.41 12.70
CA THR A 1027 26.73 -47.53 12.00
C THR A 1027 26.85 -46.97 10.58
N LEU A 1028 26.25 -47.65 9.59
CA LEU A 1028 26.09 -47.12 8.24
C LEU A 1028 24.70 -46.52 8.10
N SER A 1029 24.61 -45.28 7.64
CA SER A 1029 23.35 -44.55 7.55
C SER A 1029 23.09 -44.02 6.14
N THR A 1030 21.84 -44.08 5.68
CA THR A 1030 21.41 -43.30 4.51
C THR A 1030 20.05 -42.65 4.75
N ARG A 1031 19.78 -41.53 4.08
CA ARG A 1031 18.59 -40.69 4.21
C ARG A 1031 18.11 -40.29 2.83
N GLY A 1032 16.87 -39.79 2.72
CA GLY A 1032 16.33 -39.27 1.47
C GLY A 1032 15.89 -40.36 0.48
N LEU A 1033 15.46 -41.52 0.99
CA LEU A 1033 14.87 -42.58 0.17
C LEU A 1033 13.42 -42.21 -0.19
N SER A 1034 13.23 -41.38 -1.22
CA SER A 1034 11.91 -41.11 -1.80
C SER A 1034 11.56 -42.17 -2.86
N ASP A 1035 11.99 -41.96 -4.10
CA ASP A 1035 11.92 -42.91 -5.21
C ASP A 1035 13.12 -43.88 -5.25
N CYS A 1036 14.13 -43.61 -4.41
CA CYS A 1036 15.33 -44.42 -4.26
C CYS A 1036 15.13 -45.61 -3.31
N SER A 1037 16.09 -46.54 -3.27
CA SER A 1037 16.11 -47.65 -2.30
C SER A 1037 17.51 -47.88 -1.74
N ALA A 1038 17.60 -48.44 -0.54
CA ALA A 1038 18.87 -48.79 0.09
C ALA A 1038 19.07 -50.31 0.14
N LEU A 1039 20.28 -50.77 -0.20
CA LEU A 1039 20.67 -52.17 -0.09
C LEU A 1039 21.86 -52.31 0.87
N ALA A 1040 21.68 -53.08 1.93
CA ALA A 1040 22.76 -53.42 2.87
C ALA A 1040 23.13 -54.91 2.76
N VAL A 1041 24.43 -55.19 2.70
CA VAL A 1041 24.99 -56.55 2.66
C VAL A 1041 26.01 -56.68 3.79
N LEU A 1042 25.77 -57.63 4.69
CA LEU A 1042 26.53 -57.82 5.92
C LEU A 1042 27.14 -59.22 5.93
N SER A 1043 28.47 -59.32 6.05
CA SER A 1043 29.17 -60.59 5.96
C SER A 1043 30.25 -60.80 7.04
N GLY A 1044 30.57 -62.07 7.30
CA GLY A 1044 31.60 -62.46 8.26
C GLY A 1044 31.13 -62.32 9.70
N TRP A 1045 29.97 -62.89 10.03
CA TRP A 1045 29.45 -62.94 11.40
C TRP A 1045 30.40 -63.70 12.33
N ASN A 1046 30.84 -63.04 13.41
CA ASN A 1046 31.76 -63.63 14.39
C ASN A 1046 31.07 -64.11 15.69
N GLY A 1047 29.74 -64.12 15.73
CA GLY A 1047 28.95 -64.41 16.94
C GLY A 1047 28.42 -63.16 17.67
N LYS A 1048 28.93 -61.97 17.34
CA LYS A 1048 28.48 -60.69 17.94
C LYS A 1048 28.30 -59.56 16.92
N THR A 1049 29.14 -59.48 15.89
CA THR A 1049 29.07 -58.45 14.84
C THR A 1049 29.43 -59.02 13.46
N TYR A 1050 28.94 -58.37 12.40
CA TYR A 1050 29.35 -58.63 11.02
C TYR A 1050 30.67 -57.91 10.76
N ASN A 1051 31.72 -58.67 10.43
CA ASN A 1051 33.03 -58.08 10.20
C ASN A 1051 33.06 -57.14 8.99
N THR A 1052 32.27 -57.40 7.95
CA THR A 1052 32.17 -56.53 6.77
C THR A 1052 30.73 -56.08 6.59
N ARG A 1053 30.52 -54.78 6.38
CA ARG A 1053 29.19 -54.19 6.17
C ARG A 1053 29.24 -53.21 5.01
N THR A 1054 28.38 -53.42 4.03
CA THR A 1054 28.25 -52.56 2.86
C THR A 1054 26.85 -51.99 2.79
N LEU A 1055 26.70 -50.67 2.64
CA LEU A 1055 25.42 -49.99 2.40
C LEU A 1055 25.49 -49.24 1.08
N MET A 1056 24.46 -49.41 0.25
CA MET A 1056 24.31 -48.75 -1.06
C MET A 1056 23.02 -47.94 -1.10
N HIS A 1057 23.09 -46.75 -1.69
CA HIS A 1057 21.92 -45.95 -2.02
C HIS A 1057 21.65 -46.02 -3.53
N LEU A 1058 20.67 -46.84 -3.92
CA LEU A 1058 20.28 -47.10 -5.30
C LEU A 1058 19.39 -45.95 -5.80
N GLN A 1059 19.95 -45.10 -6.66
CA GLN A 1059 19.24 -43.96 -7.24
C GLN A 1059 18.06 -44.45 -8.09
N GLY A 1060 16.85 -43.95 -7.80
CA GLY A 1060 15.61 -44.35 -8.48
C GLY A 1060 15.33 -45.86 -8.41
N SER A 1061 15.89 -46.55 -7.41
CA SER A 1061 15.80 -48.00 -7.26
C SER A 1061 16.30 -48.79 -8.48
N ASN A 1062 17.26 -48.24 -9.24
CA ASN A 1062 17.73 -48.80 -10.52
C ASN A 1062 19.23 -49.16 -10.48
N LEU A 1063 19.59 -50.37 -10.91
CA LEU A 1063 20.97 -50.87 -10.98
C LEU A 1063 21.73 -50.48 -12.26
N GLU A 1064 21.07 -49.95 -13.29
CA GLU A 1064 21.76 -49.24 -14.38
C GLU A 1064 22.29 -47.88 -13.93
N ALA A 1065 21.73 -47.30 -12.87
CA ALA A 1065 22.26 -46.07 -12.29
C ALA A 1065 23.66 -46.32 -11.70
N PRO A 1066 24.60 -45.36 -11.85
CA PRO A 1066 25.96 -45.55 -11.36
C PRO A 1066 25.99 -45.58 -9.83
N LEU A 1067 26.66 -46.58 -9.26
CA LEU A 1067 27.04 -46.65 -7.84
C LEU A 1067 28.54 -46.42 -7.72
N ASN A 1068 28.97 -45.34 -7.07
CA ASN A 1068 30.37 -44.89 -7.05
C ASN A 1068 31.00 -44.80 -8.46
N GLY A 1069 30.22 -44.37 -9.47
CA GLY A 1069 30.69 -44.23 -10.84
C GLY A 1069 30.85 -45.54 -11.64
N ARG A 1070 30.42 -46.70 -11.11
CA ARG A 1070 30.36 -47.98 -11.83
C ARG A 1070 28.93 -48.54 -11.91
N LYS A 1071 28.64 -49.45 -12.84
CA LYS A 1071 27.30 -50.06 -12.98
C LYS A 1071 26.90 -50.79 -11.70
N GLY A 1072 25.70 -50.53 -11.19
CA GLY A 1072 25.19 -51.15 -9.97
C GLY A 1072 25.10 -52.67 -10.05
N PHE A 1073 24.78 -53.21 -11.23
CA PHE A 1073 24.77 -54.66 -11.48
C PHE A 1073 26.12 -55.35 -11.19
N ASP A 1074 27.24 -54.73 -11.55
CA ASP A 1074 28.57 -55.30 -11.28
C ASP A 1074 28.89 -55.29 -9.79
N ALA A 1075 28.51 -54.22 -9.08
CA ALA A 1075 28.71 -54.07 -7.64
C ALA A 1075 27.92 -55.09 -6.82
N VAL A 1076 26.66 -55.36 -7.21
CA VAL A 1076 25.82 -56.36 -6.55
C VAL A 1076 26.34 -57.78 -6.80
N ARG A 1077 26.78 -58.08 -8.03
CA ARG A 1077 27.34 -59.40 -8.40
C ARG A 1077 28.61 -59.73 -7.62
N GLU A 1078 29.51 -58.77 -7.45
CA GLU A 1078 30.73 -58.94 -6.64
C GLU A 1078 30.40 -59.28 -5.17
N LEU A 1079 29.37 -58.63 -4.61
CA LEU A 1079 28.95 -58.90 -3.24
C LEU A 1079 28.28 -60.26 -3.09
N GLN A 1080 27.47 -60.69 -4.06
CA GLN A 1080 26.89 -62.03 -4.06
C GLN A 1080 27.98 -63.11 -3.96
N ALA A 1081 29.04 -63.00 -4.76
CA ALA A 1081 30.15 -63.96 -4.74
C ALA A 1081 30.90 -64.01 -3.39
N SER A 1082 30.70 -63.00 -2.53
CA SER A 1082 31.33 -62.91 -1.20
C SER A 1082 30.48 -63.48 -0.06
N LEU A 1083 29.18 -63.77 -0.31
CA LEU A 1083 28.24 -64.23 0.72
C LEU A 1083 28.42 -65.70 1.08
N LYS A 1084 28.27 -66.00 2.38
CA LYS A 1084 28.31 -67.36 2.95
C LYS A 1084 27.12 -67.57 3.90
N SER A 1085 26.85 -68.85 4.22
CA SER A 1085 25.84 -69.20 5.21
C SER A 1085 26.10 -68.49 6.55
N GLY A 1086 25.10 -67.75 7.06
CA GLY A 1086 25.19 -66.91 8.26
C GLY A 1086 25.29 -65.41 7.97
N ASP A 1087 25.41 -64.99 6.71
CA ASP A 1087 25.42 -63.59 6.30
C ASP A 1087 23.99 -63.00 6.18
N LYS A 1088 23.87 -61.67 6.05
CA LYS A 1088 22.57 -60.96 6.04
C LYS A 1088 22.46 -59.89 4.97
N VAL A 1089 21.29 -59.81 4.34
CA VAL A 1089 20.92 -58.79 3.33
C VAL A 1089 19.67 -58.04 3.78
N ILE A 1090 19.67 -56.71 3.63
CA ILE A 1090 18.55 -55.83 3.97
C ILE A 1090 18.24 -54.93 2.79
N LEU A 1091 16.98 -54.92 2.31
CA LEU A 1091 16.51 -54.03 1.25
C LEU A 1091 15.44 -53.07 1.80
N VAL A 1092 15.65 -51.76 1.63
CA VAL A 1092 14.73 -50.72 2.10
C VAL A 1092 14.25 -49.88 0.92
N GLY A 1093 12.95 -49.97 0.60
CA GLY A 1093 12.30 -49.10 -0.39
C GLY A 1093 12.02 -47.72 0.20
N GLY A 1094 12.14 -46.68 -0.61
CA GLY A 1094 11.78 -45.32 -0.24
C GLY A 1094 10.27 -45.10 -0.25
N SER A 1095 9.81 -43.94 0.23
CA SER A 1095 8.38 -43.63 0.38
C SER A 1095 7.54 -43.74 -0.92
N LEU A 1096 8.17 -43.74 -2.09
CA LEU A 1096 7.54 -43.95 -3.40
C LEU A 1096 7.86 -45.31 -4.03
N SER A 1097 8.89 -46.04 -3.55
CA SER A 1097 9.29 -47.36 -4.07
C SER A 1097 9.00 -48.53 -3.10
N GLU A 1098 8.50 -48.26 -1.89
CA GLU A 1098 8.17 -49.24 -0.85
C GLU A 1098 6.88 -50.04 -1.08
N SER A 1099 6.12 -49.72 -2.12
CA SER A 1099 4.94 -50.51 -2.48
C SER A 1099 5.34 -51.94 -2.84
N LYS A 1100 4.42 -52.90 -2.66
CA LYS A 1100 4.68 -54.32 -2.99
C LYS A 1100 5.20 -54.50 -4.41
N ILE A 1101 4.63 -53.74 -5.37
CA ILE A 1101 5.03 -53.76 -6.78
C ILE A 1101 6.37 -53.05 -6.97
N GLY A 1102 6.62 -51.92 -6.28
CA GLY A 1102 7.89 -51.19 -6.35
C GLY A 1102 9.08 -52.01 -5.84
N LEU A 1103 8.92 -52.69 -4.71
CA LEU A 1103 9.92 -53.59 -4.15
C LEU A 1103 10.15 -54.82 -5.04
N ALA A 1104 9.10 -55.38 -5.63
CA ALA A 1104 9.23 -56.49 -6.58
C ALA A 1104 9.92 -56.05 -7.88
N THR A 1105 9.57 -54.87 -8.40
CA THR A 1105 10.21 -54.26 -9.58
C THR A 1105 11.69 -53.98 -9.33
N THR A 1106 12.03 -53.57 -8.11
CA THR A 1106 13.43 -53.39 -7.71
C THR A 1106 14.18 -54.73 -7.75
N LEU A 1107 13.58 -55.81 -7.26
CA LEU A 1107 14.20 -57.14 -7.23
C LEU A 1107 14.29 -57.84 -8.61
N SER A 1108 13.32 -57.62 -9.50
CA SER A 1108 13.22 -58.30 -10.80
C SER A 1108 14.15 -57.74 -11.89
N GLN A 1109 14.95 -56.73 -11.55
CA GLN A 1109 15.91 -56.11 -12.46
C GLN A 1109 16.88 -57.13 -13.03
N THR A 1110 16.93 -57.16 -14.38
CA THR A 1110 17.67 -58.16 -15.13
C THR A 1110 18.87 -57.50 -15.82
N ASP A 1111 20.05 -58.12 -15.73
CA ASP A 1111 21.24 -57.66 -16.44
C ASP A 1111 21.17 -58.00 -17.95
N SER A 1112 22.12 -57.48 -18.74
CA SER A 1112 22.18 -57.73 -20.18
C SER A 1112 22.34 -59.22 -20.58
N SER A 1113 22.60 -60.11 -19.63
CA SER A 1113 22.71 -61.56 -19.83
C SER A 1113 21.48 -62.35 -19.37
N GLY A 1114 20.40 -61.67 -18.95
CA GLY A 1114 19.16 -62.32 -18.52
C GLY A 1114 19.18 -62.79 -17.06
N ARG A 1115 20.19 -62.41 -16.27
CA ARG A 1115 20.27 -62.76 -14.84
C ARG A 1115 19.63 -61.69 -13.98
N GLN A 1116 19.17 -62.03 -12.78
CA GLN A 1116 18.54 -61.10 -11.84
C GLN A 1116 19.40 -60.93 -10.57
N PRO A 1117 20.42 -60.06 -10.55
CA PRO A 1117 21.45 -60.09 -9.51
C PRO A 1117 20.95 -59.79 -8.11
N LEU A 1118 19.88 -59.02 -7.94
CA LEU A 1118 19.27 -58.78 -6.62
C LEU A 1118 18.49 -59.99 -6.11
N LEU A 1119 17.80 -60.68 -7.02
CA LEU A 1119 17.08 -61.91 -6.69
C LEU A 1119 18.04 -63.06 -6.38
N ASP A 1120 19.13 -63.15 -7.16
CA ASP A 1120 20.22 -64.11 -6.96
C ASP A 1120 20.94 -63.84 -5.62
N LEU A 1121 21.12 -62.57 -5.24
CA LEU A 1121 21.72 -62.16 -3.97
C LEU A 1121 20.90 -62.66 -2.77
N ILE A 1122 19.59 -62.40 -2.76
CA ILE A 1122 18.71 -62.77 -1.64
C ILE A 1122 18.39 -64.27 -1.59
N SER A 1123 18.56 -64.98 -2.71
CA SER A 1123 18.32 -66.43 -2.82
C SER A 1123 19.56 -67.27 -2.47
N THR A 1124 20.65 -66.64 -2.00
CA THR A 1124 21.89 -67.33 -1.63
C THR A 1124 21.65 -68.24 -0.42
N GLU A 1125 22.01 -69.53 -0.54
CA GLU A 1125 21.73 -70.54 0.47
C GLU A 1125 22.40 -70.21 1.83
N GLY A 1126 21.58 -70.15 2.89
CA GLY A 1126 22.04 -69.84 4.24
C GLY A 1126 22.18 -68.34 4.58
N VAL A 1127 21.78 -67.42 3.69
CA VAL A 1127 21.76 -65.97 3.95
C VAL A 1127 20.38 -65.52 4.44
N SER A 1128 20.36 -64.67 5.47
CA SER A 1128 19.10 -64.09 5.99
C SER A 1128 18.71 -62.82 5.22
N PHE A 1129 17.41 -62.67 4.91
CA PHE A 1129 16.91 -61.53 4.14
C PHE A 1129 15.76 -60.79 4.83
N GLU A 1130 15.90 -59.47 4.91
CA GLU A 1130 14.89 -58.57 5.43
C GLU A 1130 14.55 -57.45 4.44
N MET A 1131 13.29 -57.02 4.46
CA MET A 1131 12.77 -56.00 3.56
C MET A 1131 11.93 -55.00 4.35
N ALA A 1132 12.06 -53.71 4.03
CA ALA A 1132 11.32 -52.65 4.70
C ALA A 1132 11.01 -51.46 3.77
N GLY A 1133 10.10 -50.58 4.20
CA GLY A 1133 9.85 -49.26 3.61
C GLY A 1133 10.18 -48.14 4.58
N ALA A 1134 11.00 -47.15 4.18
CA ALA A 1134 11.40 -46.02 5.02
C ALA A 1134 12.03 -44.88 4.22
N SER A 1135 12.05 -43.67 4.77
CA SER A 1135 12.77 -42.52 4.18
C SER A 1135 14.30 -42.59 4.36
N GLY A 1136 14.79 -43.59 5.09
CA GLY A 1136 16.20 -43.84 5.38
C GLY A 1136 16.39 -45.05 6.30
N VAL A 1137 17.63 -45.51 6.46
CA VAL A 1137 17.98 -46.64 7.32
C VAL A 1137 19.34 -46.43 7.99
N ASP A 1138 19.45 -46.87 9.24
CA ASP A 1138 20.70 -47.01 9.98
C ASP A 1138 20.97 -48.48 10.25
N VAL A 1139 22.13 -48.98 9.82
CA VAL A 1139 22.53 -50.38 9.95
C VAL A 1139 23.70 -50.51 10.93
N MET A 1140 23.46 -51.20 12.04
CA MET A 1140 24.40 -51.39 13.14
C MET A 1140 25.33 -52.58 12.91
N ALA A 1141 26.41 -52.64 13.69
CA ALA A 1141 27.45 -53.66 13.55
C ALA A 1141 26.97 -55.09 13.86
N ASP A 1142 25.96 -55.25 14.69
CA ASP A 1142 25.32 -56.52 15.04
C ASP A 1142 24.27 -56.98 14.00
N GLY A 1143 24.03 -56.18 12.96
CA GLY A 1143 23.03 -56.45 11.92
C GLY A 1143 21.59 -56.11 12.30
N SER A 1144 21.38 -55.44 13.44
CA SER A 1144 20.15 -54.70 13.70
C SER A 1144 20.10 -53.42 12.85
N TYR A 1145 18.90 -52.94 12.55
CA TYR A 1145 18.71 -51.69 11.83
C TYR A 1145 17.55 -50.88 12.39
N THR A 1146 17.64 -49.56 12.29
CA THR A 1146 16.54 -48.64 12.58
C THR A 1146 16.12 -47.93 11.31
N LEU A 1147 14.82 -47.89 11.08
CA LEU A 1147 14.21 -47.20 9.95
C LEU A 1147 13.93 -45.75 10.34
N VAL A 1148 14.22 -44.83 9.43
CA VAL A 1148 13.93 -43.40 9.59
C VAL A 1148 12.48 -43.16 9.18
N GLU A 1149 11.75 -42.34 9.93
CA GLU A 1149 10.29 -42.16 9.77
C GLU A 1149 9.87 -41.78 8.34
N GLY A 1150 8.70 -42.25 7.90
CA GLY A 1150 8.11 -41.90 6.61
C GLY A 1150 8.01 -43.03 5.57
N GLY A 1151 7.93 -44.29 6.01
CA GLY A 1151 7.66 -45.44 5.13
C GLY A 1151 6.92 -46.61 5.79
N ALA A 1152 6.66 -47.66 5.02
CA ALA A 1152 5.79 -48.80 5.32
C ALA A 1152 6.29 -49.72 6.46
N GLY A 1153 7.52 -49.54 6.93
CA GLY A 1153 8.13 -50.35 7.97
C GLY A 1153 8.58 -51.73 7.48
N THR A 1154 8.95 -52.62 8.40
CA THR A 1154 9.41 -53.98 8.06
C THR A 1154 8.28 -54.80 7.44
N VAL A 1155 8.57 -55.44 6.31
CA VAL A 1155 7.64 -56.27 5.56
C VAL A 1155 7.53 -57.65 6.21
N ASP A 1156 6.30 -58.08 6.51
CA ASP A 1156 6.03 -59.41 7.09
C ASP A 1156 6.35 -60.55 6.10
N ASP A 1157 6.48 -61.78 6.62
CA ASP A 1157 6.96 -62.91 5.82
C ASP A 1157 5.97 -63.38 4.74
N ALA A 1158 4.66 -63.19 4.94
CA ALA A 1158 3.65 -63.52 3.92
C ALA A 1158 3.75 -62.55 2.74
N MET A 1159 3.95 -61.27 3.04
CA MET A 1159 4.15 -60.23 2.04
C MET A 1159 5.48 -60.36 1.31
N LYS A 1160 6.55 -60.65 2.05
CA LYS A 1160 7.89 -60.87 1.52
C LYS A 1160 7.89 -62.04 0.54
N LYS A 1161 7.21 -63.14 0.89
CA LYS A 1161 7.02 -64.29 -0.01
C LYS A 1161 6.30 -63.89 -1.29
N TRP A 1162 5.21 -63.12 -1.21
CA TRP A 1162 4.49 -62.63 -2.38
C TRP A 1162 5.37 -61.76 -3.29
N ILE A 1163 6.15 -60.84 -2.73
CA ILE A 1163 7.04 -59.95 -3.48
C ILE A 1163 8.13 -60.74 -4.22
N ILE A 1164 8.72 -61.75 -3.56
CA ILE A 1164 9.75 -62.61 -4.17
C ILE A 1164 9.16 -63.49 -5.27
N ASP A 1165 7.98 -64.07 -5.05
CA ASP A 1165 7.31 -64.89 -6.06
C ASP A 1165 6.91 -64.03 -7.28
N PHE A 1166 6.42 -62.80 -7.07
CA PHE A 1166 6.12 -61.84 -8.14
C PHE A 1166 7.37 -61.34 -8.89
N ALA A 1167 8.52 -61.25 -8.23
CA ALA A 1167 9.76 -60.82 -8.89
C ALA A 1167 10.41 -61.92 -9.75
N LYS A 1168 10.01 -63.19 -9.55
CA LYS A 1168 10.45 -64.36 -10.31
C LYS A 1168 9.63 -64.60 -11.58
N ASP A 1169 8.36 -64.21 -11.55
CA ASP A 1169 7.44 -64.21 -12.69
C ASP A 1169 7.76 -63.05 -13.64
#